data_AF-A0A2V6TKC0-F1
#
_entry.id   AF-A0A2V6TKC0-F1
#
_cell.length_a   1.000
_cell.length_b   1.000
_cell.length_c   1.000
_cell.angle_alpha   90.00
_cell.angle_beta   90.00
_cell.angle_gamma   90.00
#
_symmetry.space_group_name_H-M   'P 1'
#
loop_
_entity.id
_entity.type
_entity.pdbx_description
1 polymer ?
#
loop_
_entity_poly.entity_id
_entity_poly.type
_entity_poly.pdbx_seq_one_letter_code
_entity_poly.pdbx_strand_id
1 'polypeptide(L)'
;ETSQARHEIVTHYLNSTPLGSWPGYGEVIGVPEALWIWYGTDPAEAEGVLTTPAVTKAELARKGEVYRQVLSLLLAGRRPAYYLNRDGTALAALSESYLRLLAAAGMIDPELRDSALAAELHFRTQLPPGVAAWFVGNKATDRLRNELVSRLHLPDLYALDRLDLTGYGTIDTPAQRRITEVLTQLGDPAYVRSLGLVGHNLLGAENPARLTWSVVLYERGVDRNYLRVHADSLNEPFNINSGAKLQLGSTAKLRTLVTYLDVIEELHRRLGHRPRPELLATEAAAEDPLTQWAAHYLAAAANRSLQPMLDAAMQRRYSGSSQAFFTGGGVHAYANFEKWENYQQFSVSEGFAHSVNNVFVRVLRDIVRYYISQNESRKLLTADRADPEREAYLRRFVDQESRVYLNRFYRIYRGRPPDEALALLAHRTRPVARRLAVVFQSVRPEAGRAALGAFLARYLPRDSVSDDDLWDLYRKYDPSQFSLQDRGYLAGIHPLELWLVAYLQHHPGASRAEVIEASNDVRQDAYAWLFKSRSGHKQEVRIRILLEQDAFDRILQDWQQQGYPFGHLVPSYGSAIGSSGDRPDALAALIGIILNDGARLPTVDLQRLAFATGTPYETEMTVKSEPQRVLAPEVARTVRRALAEVVAKGTASRLREVYQASDGSLLGVGGKTGTGDNRFDQFAAGGRLISERVVDRTATFVFFLGDRFFGTITAYVPGAIAANYHFTSAIAVQLLKAIQPQLEPLLRSPPTEVARAPFDASLPMPAEREGAEVPIAPPMAAVLNPPPPQRAAIDHNGG
;
A
#
# COMPACT_ATOMS: atom_id res chain seq x y z
N GLU A 1 47.01 41.74 6.94
CA GLU A 1 45.66 42.00 7.50
C GLU A 1 44.94 40.69 7.71
N THR A 2 44.47 40.39 8.92
CA THR A 2 43.65 39.20 9.21
C THR A 2 42.28 39.60 9.77
N SER A 3 41.91 40.88 9.70
CA SER A 3 40.71 41.40 10.36
C SER A 3 39.43 40.80 9.78
N GLN A 4 39.37 40.67 8.44
CA GLN A 4 38.24 40.05 7.76
C GLN A 4 38.10 38.57 8.11
N ALA A 5 39.18 37.79 8.02
CA ALA A 5 39.16 36.37 8.38
C ALA A 5 38.79 36.14 9.87
N ARG A 6 39.26 37.01 10.79
CA ARG A 6 38.86 36.95 12.20
C ARG A 6 37.38 37.28 12.39
N HIS A 7 36.87 38.27 11.67
CA HIS A 7 35.45 38.61 11.68
C HIS A 7 34.61 37.44 11.17
N GLU A 8 34.98 36.84 10.04
CA GLU A 8 34.32 35.65 9.48
C GLU A 8 34.33 34.47 10.48
N ILE A 9 35.47 34.17 11.12
CA ILE A 9 35.57 33.11 12.14
C ILE A 9 34.62 33.37 13.30
N VAL A 10 34.56 34.60 13.82
CA VAL A 10 33.67 34.94 14.93
C VAL A 10 32.21 34.85 14.50
N THR A 11 31.86 35.36 13.32
CA THR A 11 30.51 35.27 12.75
C THR A 11 30.08 33.80 12.58
N HIS A 12 30.94 32.95 12.02
CA HIS A 12 30.66 31.53 11.91
C HIS A 12 30.52 30.87 13.28
N TYR A 13 31.38 31.19 14.24
CA TYR A 13 31.27 30.67 15.61
C TYR A 13 29.93 31.06 16.25
N LEU A 14 29.53 32.33 16.14
CA LEU A 14 28.26 32.82 16.69
C LEU A 14 27.04 32.18 16.01
N ASN A 15 27.13 31.86 14.72
CA ASN A 15 26.03 31.26 13.96
C ASN A 15 25.98 29.72 14.04
N SER A 16 27.04 29.05 14.51
CA SER A 16 27.13 27.58 14.53
C SER A 16 27.27 26.97 15.92
N THR A 17 27.38 27.77 16.98
CA THR A 17 27.53 27.27 18.35
C THR A 17 26.27 26.53 18.81
N PRO A 18 26.35 25.26 19.23
CA PRO A 18 25.20 24.56 19.81
C PRO A 18 24.84 25.15 21.18
N LEU A 19 23.61 25.65 21.30
CA LEU A 19 23.07 26.30 22.50
C LEU A 19 21.94 25.45 23.11
N GLY A 20 22.20 24.14 23.18
CA GLY A 20 21.33 23.16 23.81
C GLY A 20 20.25 22.62 22.87
N SER A 21 19.19 22.10 23.47
CA SER A 21 18.05 21.51 22.76
C SER A 21 16.77 21.71 23.55
N TRP A 22 15.67 21.95 22.87
CA TRP A 22 14.35 22.11 23.46
C TRP A 22 13.42 20.94 23.09
N PRO A 23 12.75 20.28 24.06
CA PRO A 23 11.81 19.20 23.78
C PRO A 23 10.65 19.62 22.86
N GLY A 24 10.51 18.98 21.70
CA GLY A 24 9.50 19.33 20.68
C GLY A 24 9.96 20.33 19.62
N TYR A 25 11.18 20.87 19.74
CA TYR A 25 11.83 21.69 18.72
C TYR A 25 13.02 20.95 18.08
N GLY A 26 13.93 20.44 18.92
CA GLY A 26 15.22 19.91 18.49
C GLY A 26 16.39 20.71 19.05
N GLU A 27 17.53 20.68 18.36
CA GLU A 27 18.70 21.48 18.69
C GLU A 27 18.47 22.97 18.42
N VAL A 28 19.15 23.81 19.19
CA VAL A 28 19.14 25.27 19.01
C VAL A 28 20.57 25.66 18.67
N ILE A 29 20.81 26.15 17.44
CA ILE A 29 22.14 26.39 16.88
C ILE A 29 22.30 27.87 16.55
N GLY A 30 23.34 28.46 17.13
CA GLY A 30 23.69 29.85 16.90
C GLY A 30 22.91 30.82 17.78
N VAL A 31 23.52 31.98 18.00
CA VAL A 31 22.97 33.04 18.86
C VAL A 31 21.63 33.60 18.35
N PRO A 32 21.43 33.85 17.04
CA PRO A 32 20.14 34.36 16.54
C PRO A 32 18.95 33.44 16.87
N GLU A 33 19.08 32.15 16.57
CA GLU A 33 18.03 31.16 16.86
C GLU A 33 17.80 31.03 18.37
N ALA A 34 18.90 31.02 19.15
CA ALA A 34 18.82 30.91 20.60
C ALA A 34 18.15 32.11 21.27
N LEU A 35 18.34 33.33 20.77
CA LEU A 35 17.62 34.51 21.28
C LEU A 35 16.10 34.34 21.12
N TRP A 36 15.69 33.88 19.95
CA TRP A 36 14.28 33.69 19.65
C TRP A 36 13.66 32.53 20.44
N ILE A 37 14.35 31.39 20.52
CA ILE A 37 13.84 30.19 21.21
C ILE A 37 13.85 30.36 22.73
N TRP A 38 14.96 30.83 23.31
CA TRP A 38 15.10 30.90 24.76
C TRP A 38 14.48 32.14 25.37
N TYR A 39 14.53 33.30 24.70
CA TYR A 39 14.04 34.57 25.25
C TYR A 39 12.85 35.15 24.50
N GLY A 40 12.60 34.73 23.26
CA GLY A 40 11.54 35.31 22.43
C GLY A 40 11.90 36.63 21.78
N THR A 41 13.17 37.02 21.82
CA THR A 41 13.66 38.25 21.18
C THR A 41 13.87 37.97 19.70
N ASP A 42 13.29 38.81 18.85
CA ASP A 42 13.46 38.70 17.40
C ASP A 42 14.91 39.03 17.00
N PRO A 43 15.57 38.23 16.14
CA PRO A 43 16.96 38.48 15.76
C PRO A 43 17.20 39.82 15.06
N ALA A 44 16.27 40.28 14.22
CA ALA A 44 16.40 41.56 13.53
C ALA A 44 16.20 42.74 14.51
N GLU A 45 15.28 42.59 15.47
CA GLU A 45 15.16 43.53 16.59
C GLU A 45 16.47 43.60 17.40
N ALA A 46 17.04 42.43 17.76
CA ALA A 46 18.26 42.37 18.55
C ALA A 46 19.44 43.06 17.86
N GLU A 47 19.61 42.83 16.55
CA GLU A 47 20.63 43.51 15.76
C GLU A 47 20.42 45.03 15.77
N GLY A 48 19.21 45.50 15.51
CA GLY A 48 18.88 46.93 15.51
C GLY A 48 19.15 47.60 16.86
N VAL A 49 18.73 46.96 17.95
CA VAL A 49 18.89 47.46 19.33
C VAL A 49 20.37 47.51 19.74
N LEU A 50 21.16 46.50 19.38
CA LEU A 50 22.58 46.42 19.77
C LEU A 50 23.45 47.40 18.97
N THR A 51 23.15 47.61 17.69
CA THR A 51 23.93 48.47 16.79
C THR A 51 23.59 49.95 16.91
N THR A 52 22.34 50.29 17.29
CA THR A 52 21.90 51.69 17.39
C THR A 52 22.26 52.30 18.76
N PRO A 53 22.77 53.55 18.83
CA PRO A 53 22.95 54.26 20.10
C PRO A 53 21.59 54.49 20.81
N ALA A 54 21.51 54.19 22.10
CA ALA A 54 20.31 54.48 22.89
C ALA A 54 20.29 55.96 23.27
N VAL A 55 19.21 56.68 22.95
CA VAL A 55 19.05 58.12 23.24
C VAL A 55 18.02 58.38 24.35
N THR A 56 17.17 57.40 24.65
CA THR A 56 16.22 57.43 25.76
C THR A 56 16.53 56.36 26.82
N LYS A 57 16.02 56.56 28.04
CA LYS A 57 16.14 55.56 29.12
C LYS A 57 15.48 54.21 28.76
N ALA A 58 14.40 54.24 27.98
CA ALA A 58 13.69 53.03 27.56
C ALA A 58 14.50 52.24 26.53
N GLU A 59 15.13 52.93 25.57
CA GLU A 59 16.05 52.30 24.61
C GLU A 59 17.28 51.72 25.32
N LEU A 60 17.84 52.43 26.32
CA LEU A 60 18.96 51.94 27.10
C LEU A 60 18.59 50.71 27.94
N ALA A 61 17.38 50.68 28.51
CA ALA A 61 16.82 49.52 29.20
C ALA A 61 16.71 48.31 28.27
N ARG A 62 16.10 48.48 27.09
CA ARG A 62 15.97 47.40 26.09
C ARG A 62 17.33 46.93 25.58
N LYS A 63 18.26 47.86 25.34
CA LYS A 63 19.63 47.54 24.93
C LYS A 63 20.39 46.74 26.00
N GLY A 64 20.25 47.11 27.27
CA GLY A 64 20.81 46.36 28.39
C GLY A 64 20.24 44.94 28.50
N GLU A 65 18.93 44.78 28.31
CA GLU A 65 18.26 43.48 28.31
C GLU A 65 18.77 42.57 27.19
N VAL A 66 18.72 43.03 25.94
CA VAL A 66 19.17 42.25 24.77
C VAL A 66 20.66 41.93 24.88
N TYR A 67 21.48 42.89 25.35
CA TYR A 67 22.91 42.65 25.59
C TYR A 67 23.13 41.55 26.63
N ARG A 68 22.38 41.56 27.74
CA ARG A 68 22.45 40.52 28.77
C ARG A 68 22.02 39.15 28.24
N GLN A 69 20.99 39.10 27.39
CA GLN A 69 20.53 37.87 26.74
C GLN A 69 21.59 37.30 25.78
N VAL A 70 22.23 38.13 24.95
CA VAL A 70 23.31 37.66 24.08
C VAL A 70 24.50 37.16 24.91
N LEU A 71 24.94 37.92 25.90
CA LEU A 71 26.06 37.53 26.75
C LEU A 71 25.78 36.23 27.51
N SER A 72 24.58 36.03 28.02
CA SER A 72 24.21 34.79 28.71
C SER A 72 24.26 33.58 27.76
N LEU A 73 23.84 33.70 26.50
CA LEU A 73 23.96 32.62 25.52
C LEU A 73 25.43 32.26 25.25
N LEU A 74 26.29 33.26 25.09
CA LEU A 74 27.73 33.02 24.89
C LEU A 74 28.38 32.30 26.08
N LEU A 75 27.99 32.67 27.30
CA LEU A 75 28.48 32.03 28.52
C LEU A 75 27.91 30.61 28.70
N ALA A 76 26.66 30.40 28.29
CA ALA A 76 26.00 29.10 28.33
C ALA A 76 26.69 28.07 27.43
N GLY A 77 27.37 28.49 26.35
CA GLY A 77 28.06 27.65 25.37
C GLY A 77 29.00 26.58 25.98
N ARG A 78 29.51 26.78 27.21
CA ARG A 78 30.34 25.79 27.91
C ARG A 78 29.56 24.59 28.45
N ARG A 79 28.32 24.80 28.91
CA ARG A 79 27.43 23.77 29.45
C ARG A 79 25.95 24.12 29.12
N PRO A 80 25.55 24.12 27.84
CA PRO A 80 24.25 24.68 27.43
C PRO A 80 23.07 23.98 28.10
N ALA A 81 23.08 22.65 28.15
CA ALA A 81 22.00 21.87 28.76
C ALA A 81 21.87 22.08 30.29
N TYR A 82 22.94 22.45 30.99
CA TYR A 82 22.85 22.80 32.41
C TYR A 82 22.24 24.19 32.58
N TYR A 83 22.79 25.17 31.88
CA TYR A 83 22.42 26.58 32.07
C TYR A 83 21.05 26.94 31.48
N LEU A 84 20.68 26.40 30.32
CA LEU A 84 19.46 26.79 29.60
C LEU A 84 18.27 25.88 29.96
N ASN A 85 18.50 24.59 30.24
CA ASN A 85 17.39 23.65 30.50
C ASN A 85 17.13 23.40 31.99
N ARG A 86 18.13 23.58 32.87
CA ARG A 86 18.04 23.17 34.28
C ARG A 86 18.14 24.33 35.25
N ASP A 87 19.08 25.23 35.04
CA ASP A 87 19.45 26.23 36.04
C ASP A 87 19.77 27.60 35.43
N GLY A 88 18.71 28.30 35.01
CA GLY A 88 18.79 29.67 34.51
C GLY A 88 19.27 30.67 35.58
N THR A 89 19.13 30.34 36.87
CA THR A 89 19.61 31.20 37.97
C THR A 89 21.13 31.22 38.06
N ALA A 90 21.79 30.06 37.90
CA ALA A 90 23.24 29.99 37.80
C ALA A 90 23.77 30.74 36.58
N LEU A 91 23.04 30.70 35.45
CA LEU A 91 23.39 31.46 34.25
C LEU A 91 23.27 32.97 34.48
N ALA A 92 22.19 33.43 35.12
CA ALA A 92 21.99 34.83 35.44
C ALA A 92 23.11 35.39 36.33
N ALA A 93 23.50 34.66 37.38
CA ALA A 93 24.61 35.05 38.26
C ALA A 93 25.97 35.10 37.54
N LEU A 94 26.20 34.17 36.61
CA LEU A 94 27.39 34.15 35.77
C LEU A 94 27.41 35.38 34.85
N SER A 95 26.30 35.71 34.19
CA SER A 95 26.18 36.90 33.35
C SER A 95 26.44 38.19 34.12
N GLU A 96 25.90 38.35 35.33
CA GLU A 96 26.16 39.52 36.17
C GLU A 96 27.65 39.72 36.49
N SER A 97 28.34 38.61 36.78
CA SER A 97 29.77 38.63 37.06
C SER A 97 30.56 39.10 35.82
N TYR A 98 30.21 38.61 34.63
CA TYR A 98 30.86 39.02 33.38
C TYR A 98 30.52 40.45 32.95
N LEU A 99 29.30 40.93 33.19
CA LEU A 99 28.93 42.34 32.92
C LEU A 99 29.82 43.30 33.73
N ARG A 100 30.07 43.00 35.02
CA ARG A 100 30.98 43.79 35.85
C ARG A 100 32.42 43.74 35.34
N LEU A 101 32.90 42.58 34.90
CA LEU A 101 34.24 42.42 34.34
C LEU A 101 34.43 43.15 33.00
N LEU A 102 33.44 43.07 32.10
CA LEU A 102 33.47 43.75 30.81
C LEU A 102 33.52 45.27 30.97
N ALA A 103 32.74 45.81 31.92
CA ALA A 103 32.79 47.23 32.24
C ALA A 103 34.13 47.65 32.86
N ALA A 104 34.68 46.85 33.79
CA ALA A 104 35.98 47.11 34.38
C ALA A 104 37.12 47.08 33.35
N ALA A 105 36.99 46.25 32.31
CA ALA A 105 37.92 46.18 31.18
C ALA A 105 37.68 47.25 30.11
N GLY A 106 36.67 48.11 30.26
CA GLY A 106 36.33 49.16 29.30
C GLY A 106 35.68 48.66 28.00
N MET A 107 35.17 47.42 27.97
CA MET A 107 34.51 46.83 26.80
C MET A 107 33.05 47.30 26.65
N ILE A 108 32.41 47.66 27.75
CA ILE A 108 31.09 48.32 27.79
C ILE A 108 31.15 49.53 28.71
N ASP A 109 30.34 50.54 28.45
CA ASP A 109 30.22 51.70 29.31
C ASP A 109 29.45 51.38 30.61
N PRO A 110 29.65 52.14 31.70
CA PRO A 110 28.99 51.91 32.97
C PRO A 110 27.45 51.99 32.89
N GLU A 111 26.89 52.81 32.00
CA GLU A 111 25.45 52.98 31.87
C GLU A 111 24.80 51.72 31.26
N LEU A 112 25.41 51.14 30.24
CA LEU A 112 24.99 49.87 29.66
C LEU A 112 25.16 48.71 30.65
N ARG A 113 26.25 48.70 31.44
CA ARG A 113 26.43 47.72 32.52
C ARG A 113 25.27 47.77 33.50
N ASP A 114 24.95 48.95 34.02
CA ASP A 114 23.93 49.12 35.06
C ASP A 114 22.55 48.78 34.52
N SER A 115 22.26 49.17 33.26
CA SER A 115 21.04 48.79 32.55
C SER A 115 20.93 47.27 32.38
N ALA A 116 22.00 46.60 31.94
CA ALA A 116 22.02 45.15 31.76
C ALA A 116 21.88 44.43 33.12
N LEU A 117 22.54 44.89 34.17
CA LEU A 117 22.40 44.32 35.53
C LEU A 117 20.98 44.47 36.08
N ALA A 118 20.28 45.56 35.75
CA ALA A 118 18.89 45.79 36.13
C ALA A 118 17.87 44.94 35.36
N ALA A 119 18.23 44.44 34.17
CA ALA A 119 17.35 43.63 33.33
C ALA A 119 17.31 42.15 33.79
N GLU A 120 16.13 41.58 33.99
CA GLU A 120 15.97 40.17 34.36
C GLU A 120 15.93 39.24 33.13
N LEU A 121 16.60 38.08 33.21
CA LEU A 121 16.59 37.06 32.16
C LEU A 121 15.31 36.22 32.24
N HIS A 122 14.37 36.50 31.33
CA HIS A 122 13.12 35.76 31.21
C HIS A 122 13.24 34.63 30.19
N PHE A 123 13.52 33.43 30.67
CA PHE A 123 13.48 32.24 29.82
C PHE A 123 12.03 31.90 29.49
N ARG A 124 11.77 31.60 28.21
CA ARG A 124 10.52 30.97 27.81
C ARG A 124 10.35 29.66 28.57
N THR A 125 9.11 29.27 28.77
CA THR A 125 8.72 27.97 29.34
C THR A 125 7.91 27.13 28.34
N GLN A 126 7.52 27.76 27.22
CA GLN A 126 6.79 27.14 26.13
C GLN A 126 7.44 27.52 24.81
N LEU A 127 7.40 26.59 23.86
CA LEU A 127 7.79 26.84 22.48
C LEU A 127 6.98 28.03 21.94
N PRO A 128 7.59 28.93 21.15
CA PRO A 128 6.82 29.84 20.32
C PRO A 128 5.75 29.03 19.57
N PRO A 129 4.50 29.53 19.43
CA PRO A 129 3.50 28.83 18.65
C PRO A 129 4.06 28.62 17.25
N GLY A 130 4.44 27.37 16.95
CA GLY A 130 4.78 26.98 15.60
C GLY A 130 3.54 27.15 14.75
N VAL A 131 3.70 27.60 13.50
CA VAL A 131 2.66 27.37 12.50
C VAL A 131 2.40 25.86 12.54
N ALA A 132 1.19 25.45 12.98
CA ALA A 132 0.84 24.04 13.10
C ALA A 132 1.32 23.34 11.82
N ALA A 133 2.18 22.31 11.96
CA ALA A 133 2.83 21.67 10.83
C ALA A 133 1.77 21.30 9.79
N TRP A 134 1.68 22.09 8.72
CA TRP A 134 0.69 21.91 7.68
C TRP A 134 1.25 20.82 6.77
N PHE A 135 1.08 19.55 7.20
CA PHE A 135 1.71 18.40 6.54
C PHE A 135 1.39 18.38 5.06
N VAL A 136 0.15 18.72 4.67
CA VAL A 136 -0.32 18.74 3.27
C VAL A 136 0.57 19.58 2.34
N GLY A 137 1.13 20.71 2.79
CA GLY A 137 2.02 21.55 1.97
C GLY A 137 3.46 21.08 1.93
N ASN A 138 3.90 20.36 2.97
CA ASN A 138 5.27 19.88 3.12
C ASN A 138 5.43 18.38 2.82
N LYS A 139 4.36 17.64 2.44
CA LYS A 139 4.47 16.19 2.18
C LYS A 139 5.49 15.81 1.13
N ALA A 140 5.61 16.62 0.07
CA ALA A 140 6.62 16.40 -0.97
C ALA A 140 8.03 16.56 -0.38
N THR A 141 8.25 17.59 0.44
CA THR A 141 9.46 17.86 1.25
C THR A 141 9.80 16.68 2.14
N ASP A 142 8.86 16.26 2.98
CA ASP A 142 9.07 15.23 3.98
C ASP A 142 9.34 13.88 3.34
N ARG A 143 8.69 13.59 2.20
CA ARG A 143 8.98 12.40 1.41
C ARG A 143 10.43 12.40 0.92
N LEU A 144 10.89 13.49 0.28
CA LEU A 144 12.26 13.59 -0.24
C LEU A 144 13.28 13.46 0.89
N ARG A 145 13.02 14.08 2.05
CA ARG A 145 13.89 13.97 3.23
C ARG A 145 13.95 12.54 3.77
N ASN A 146 12.81 11.87 3.93
CA ASN A 146 12.76 10.47 4.34
C ASN A 146 13.46 9.54 3.34
N GLU A 147 13.33 9.83 2.04
CA GLU A 147 14.05 9.10 1.00
C GLU A 147 15.56 9.33 1.08
N LEU A 148 16.02 10.54 1.35
CA LEU A 148 17.44 10.83 1.58
C LEU A 148 17.98 10.06 2.78
N VAL A 149 17.26 10.03 3.90
CA VAL A 149 17.63 9.23 5.08
C VAL A 149 17.83 7.76 4.69
N SER A 150 16.87 7.20 3.95
CA SER A 150 16.93 5.81 3.48
C SER A 150 18.10 5.56 2.51
N ARG A 151 18.23 6.37 1.45
CA ARG A 151 19.24 6.18 0.39
C ARG A 151 20.67 6.43 0.88
N LEU A 152 20.85 7.36 1.82
CA LEU A 152 22.14 7.67 2.42
C LEU A 152 22.45 6.79 3.64
N HIS A 153 21.54 5.87 3.99
CA HIS A 153 21.65 4.98 5.17
C HIS A 153 21.89 5.74 6.48
N LEU A 154 21.22 6.89 6.63
CA LEU A 154 21.28 7.70 7.83
C LEU A 154 20.32 7.13 8.89
N PRO A 155 20.63 7.30 10.19
CA PRO A 155 19.78 6.79 11.26
C PRO A 155 18.42 7.52 11.35
N ASP A 156 18.40 8.82 11.06
CA ASP A 156 17.23 9.68 11.21
C ASP A 156 17.38 10.98 10.39
N LEU A 157 16.32 11.80 10.39
CA LEU A 157 16.30 13.12 9.76
C LEU A 157 17.29 14.10 10.40
N TYR A 158 17.61 13.90 11.68
CA TYR A 158 18.55 14.76 12.39
C TYR A 158 19.98 14.58 11.85
N ALA A 159 20.38 13.35 11.54
CA ALA A 159 21.64 13.08 10.85
C ALA A 159 21.66 13.65 9.43
N LEU A 160 20.52 13.69 8.74
CA LEU A 160 20.39 14.34 7.43
C LEU A 160 20.60 15.86 7.52
N ASP A 161 20.00 16.51 8.51
CA ASP A 161 20.09 17.96 8.71
C ASP A 161 21.52 18.45 9.05
N ARG A 162 22.42 17.53 9.41
CA ARG A 162 23.83 17.82 9.69
C ARG A 162 24.75 17.65 8.48
N LEU A 163 24.23 17.19 7.34
CA LEU A 163 25.01 17.09 6.12
C LEU A 163 25.00 18.44 5.39
N ASP A 164 26.18 18.89 4.94
CA ASP A 164 26.26 19.92 3.91
C ASP A 164 25.87 19.28 2.58
N LEU A 165 24.56 19.18 2.36
CA LEU A 165 23.94 18.51 1.24
C LEU A 165 22.88 19.41 0.62
N THR A 166 23.03 19.69 -0.67
CA THR A 166 21.99 20.27 -1.50
C THR A 166 21.35 19.20 -2.38
N GLY A 167 20.05 18.94 -2.17
CA GLY A 167 19.27 18.02 -3.00
C GLY A 167 18.49 18.75 -4.10
N TYR A 168 18.46 18.19 -5.30
CA TYR A 168 17.69 18.72 -6.43
C TYR A 168 16.53 17.77 -6.75
N GLY A 169 15.32 18.19 -6.37
CA GLY A 169 14.09 17.45 -6.60
C GLY A 169 13.49 17.71 -7.98
N THR A 170 12.63 16.80 -8.45
CA THR A 170 11.98 16.92 -9.77
C THR A 170 10.56 17.49 -9.71
N ILE A 171 10.01 17.64 -8.49
CA ILE A 171 8.68 18.19 -8.23
C ILE A 171 8.56 19.58 -8.87
N ASP A 172 7.46 19.83 -9.58
CA ASP A 172 7.11 21.17 -10.03
C ASP A 172 6.36 21.88 -8.90
N THR A 173 7.08 22.67 -8.08
CA THR A 173 6.52 23.34 -6.90
C THR A 173 5.26 24.18 -7.22
N PRO A 174 5.20 24.95 -8.33
CA PRO A 174 3.98 25.67 -8.70
C PRO A 174 2.78 24.75 -8.98
N ALA A 175 2.94 23.69 -9.76
CA ALA A 175 1.88 22.73 -10.04
C ALA A 175 1.47 21.95 -8.80
N GLN A 176 2.44 21.49 -7.99
CA GLN A 176 2.21 20.84 -6.70
C GLN A 176 1.30 21.70 -5.82
N ARG A 177 1.60 23.00 -5.68
CA ARG A 177 0.81 23.94 -4.87
C ARG A 177 -0.63 24.06 -5.39
N ARG A 178 -0.81 24.35 -6.69
CA ARG A 178 -2.15 24.50 -7.29
C ARG A 178 -3.01 23.24 -7.14
N ILE A 179 -2.42 22.06 -7.30
CA ILE A 179 -3.14 20.80 -7.13
C ILE A 179 -3.50 20.56 -5.66
N THR A 180 -2.56 20.81 -4.75
CA THR A 180 -2.77 20.66 -3.31
C THR A 180 -3.89 21.58 -2.81
N GLU A 181 -3.95 22.82 -3.29
CA GLU A 181 -5.03 23.77 -2.98
C GLU A 181 -6.41 23.24 -3.39
N VAL A 182 -6.52 22.66 -4.59
CA VAL A 182 -7.77 22.01 -5.02
C VAL A 182 -8.12 20.86 -4.09
N LEU A 183 -7.18 19.93 -3.84
CA LEU A 183 -7.44 18.73 -3.03
C LEU A 183 -7.89 19.06 -1.60
N THR A 184 -7.35 20.13 -1.01
CA THR A 184 -7.70 20.57 0.35
C THR A 184 -9.15 21.07 0.42
N GLN A 185 -9.64 21.71 -0.65
CA GLN A 185 -11.01 22.23 -0.73
C GLN A 185 -12.04 21.16 -1.11
N LEU A 186 -11.62 19.95 -1.54
CA LEU A 186 -12.55 18.86 -1.88
C LEU A 186 -13.35 18.33 -0.69
N GLY A 187 -13.06 18.76 0.55
CA GLY A 187 -13.90 18.51 1.71
C GLY A 187 -15.17 19.38 1.79
N ASP A 188 -15.26 20.46 1.01
CA ASP A 188 -16.41 21.37 0.99
C ASP A 188 -17.47 20.94 -0.04
N PRO A 189 -18.72 20.61 0.39
CA PRO A 189 -19.81 20.27 -0.51
C PRO A 189 -20.18 21.34 -1.56
N ALA A 190 -19.99 22.63 -1.26
CA ALA A 190 -20.24 23.70 -2.23
C ALA A 190 -19.16 23.69 -3.33
N TYR A 191 -17.90 23.59 -2.94
CA TYR A 191 -16.77 23.50 -3.87
C TYR A 191 -16.84 22.26 -4.76
N VAL A 192 -17.10 21.08 -4.19
CA VAL A 192 -17.25 19.82 -4.95
C VAL A 192 -18.36 19.92 -6.00
N ARG A 193 -19.48 20.58 -5.69
CA ARG A 193 -20.54 20.88 -6.67
C ARG A 193 -20.07 21.80 -7.77
N SER A 194 -19.30 22.85 -7.44
CA SER A 194 -18.77 23.79 -8.43
C SER A 194 -17.83 23.12 -9.46
N LEU A 195 -17.12 22.05 -9.06
CA LEU A 195 -16.27 21.24 -9.93
C LEU A 195 -17.04 20.16 -10.73
N GLY A 196 -18.36 20.08 -10.55
CA GLY A 196 -19.19 19.07 -11.20
C GLY A 196 -18.95 17.65 -10.71
N LEU A 197 -18.46 17.48 -9.47
CA LEU A 197 -18.18 16.17 -8.86
C LEU A 197 -19.42 15.55 -8.17
N VAL A 198 -20.60 16.15 -8.32
CA VAL A 198 -21.89 15.67 -7.79
C VAL A 198 -22.82 15.28 -8.93
N GLY A 199 -23.47 14.11 -8.84
CA GLY A 199 -24.40 13.62 -9.83
C GLY A 199 -24.38 12.09 -10.01
N HIS A 200 -24.98 11.61 -11.10
CA HIS A 200 -25.08 10.18 -11.39
C HIS A 200 -23.69 9.52 -11.51
N ASN A 201 -23.47 8.45 -10.75
CA ASN A 201 -22.19 7.73 -10.61
C ASN A 201 -21.01 8.57 -10.07
N LEU A 202 -21.28 9.77 -9.55
CA LEU A 202 -20.35 10.66 -8.84
C LEU A 202 -20.75 10.70 -7.35
N LEU A 203 -20.45 11.78 -6.61
CA LEU A 203 -20.99 11.96 -5.27
C LEU A 203 -22.49 12.30 -5.35
N GLY A 204 -23.27 11.76 -4.41
CA GLY A 204 -24.65 12.12 -4.14
C GLY A 204 -24.73 13.04 -2.91
N ALA A 205 -25.46 12.60 -1.89
CA ALA A 205 -25.63 13.32 -0.63
C ALA A 205 -24.58 12.95 0.44
N GLU A 206 -23.59 12.12 0.09
CA GLU A 206 -22.52 11.70 1.00
C GLU A 206 -21.61 12.87 1.41
N ASN A 207 -20.94 12.74 2.56
CA ASN A 207 -20.04 13.77 3.08
C ASN A 207 -18.66 13.74 2.38
N PRO A 208 -18.30 14.73 1.55
CA PRO A 208 -17.05 14.71 0.81
C PRO A 208 -15.80 14.81 1.70
N ALA A 209 -15.89 15.35 2.92
CA ALA A 209 -14.76 15.47 3.84
C ALA A 209 -14.22 14.11 4.35
N ARG A 210 -14.97 13.02 4.17
CA ARG A 210 -14.52 11.66 4.51
C ARG A 210 -13.86 10.94 3.33
N LEU A 211 -13.85 11.56 2.15
CA LEU A 211 -13.23 11.03 0.95
C LEU A 211 -11.79 11.56 0.88
N THR A 212 -10.83 10.65 0.82
CA THR A 212 -9.44 11.01 0.62
C THR A 212 -9.10 10.98 -0.85
N TRP A 213 -8.46 12.04 -1.33
CA TRP A 213 -8.04 12.18 -2.72
C TRP A 213 -6.54 12.09 -2.84
N SER A 214 -6.09 11.58 -3.97
CA SER A 214 -4.69 11.57 -4.32
C SER A 214 -4.48 11.77 -5.82
N VAL A 215 -3.45 12.53 -6.17
CA VAL A 215 -3.03 12.85 -7.53
C VAL A 215 -1.52 12.68 -7.63
N VAL A 216 -1.10 11.84 -8.56
CA VAL A 216 0.31 11.68 -8.94
C VAL A 216 0.46 11.95 -10.43
N LEU A 217 1.44 12.77 -10.79
CA LEU A 217 1.76 13.11 -12.17
C LEU A 217 3.27 12.99 -12.40
N TYR A 218 3.62 12.24 -13.43
CA TYR A 218 4.95 12.06 -13.95
C TYR A 218 5.08 12.72 -15.32
N GLU A 219 6.30 13.13 -15.65
CA GLU A 219 6.70 13.57 -16.98
C GLU A 219 7.75 12.60 -17.52
N ARG A 220 7.52 12.08 -18.72
CA ARG A 220 8.46 11.25 -19.47
C ARG A 220 9.63 12.11 -19.95
N GLY A 221 10.83 11.70 -19.60
CA GLY A 221 12.08 12.17 -20.18
C GLY A 221 12.68 11.15 -21.15
N VAL A 222 13.87 11.46 -21.67
CA VAL A 222 14.60 10.59 -22.60
C VAL A 222 15.09 9.30 -21.92
N ASP A 223 15.67 9.42 -20.72
CA ASP A 223 16.31 8.31 -20.02
C ASP A 223 15.63 7.98 -18.68
N ARG A 224 14.69 8.79 -18.20
CA ARG A 224 14.00 8.63 -16.91
C ARG A 224 12.64 9.29 -16.92
N ASN A 225 11.79 8.92 -15.98
CA ASN A 225 10.51 9.60 -15.74
C ASN A 225 10.63 10.49 -14.50
N TYR A 226 10.22 11.75 -14.61
CA TYR A 226 10.31 12.75 -13.55
C TYR A 226 9.00 12.84 -12.78
N LEU A 227 9.02 12.71 -11.46
CA LEU A 227 7.85 12.99 -10.62
C LEU A 227 7.62 14.50 -10.56
N ARG A 228 6.47 14.98 -11.03
CA ARG A 228 6.14 16.42 -11.06
C ARG A 228 5.14 16.82 -9.99
N VAL A 229 4.12 16.00 -9.77
CA VAL A 229 3.10 16.24 -8.75
C VAL A 229 2.90 14.96 -7.96
N HIS A 230 2.90 15.06 -6.65
CA HIS A 230 2.58 13.99 -5.73
C HIS A 230 1.82 14.60 -4.55
N ALA A 231 0.51 14.72 -4.69
CA ALA A 231 -0.36 15.42 -3.74
C ALA A 231 -1.48 14.49 -3.26
N ASP A 232 -1.85 14.59 -1.99
CA ASP A 232 -2.98 13.90 -1.40
C ASP A 232 -3.70 14.79 -0.38
N SER A 233 -4.98 14.50 -0.11
CA SER A 233 -5.80 15.26 0.83
C SER A 233 -5.80 14.68 2.25
N LEU A 234 -5.04 13.62 2.53
CA LEU A 234 -4.94 13.04 3.86
C LEU A 234 -4.00 13.91 4.69
N ASN A 235 -4.43 14.46 5.82
CA ASN A 235 -3.51 15.21 6.68
C ASN A 235 -2.77 14.29 7.67
N GLU A 236 -2.13 13.23 7.16
CA GLU A 236 -1.36 12.27 7.96
C GLU A 236 0.00 11.95 7.30
N PRO A 237 1.00 11.46 8.06
CA PRO A 237 2.28 10.99 7.49
C PRO A 237 2.12 9.81 6.53
N PHE A 238 1.02 9.05 6.64
CA PHE A 238 0.71 7.96 5.74
C PHE A 238 0.43 8.46 4.32
N ASN A 239 1.05 7.81 3.33
CA ASN A 239 0.91 8.14 1.91
C ASN A 239 0.14 7.03 1.18
N ILE A 240 -1.04 7.37 0.67
CA ILE A 240 -1.93 6.43 -0.02
C ILE A 240 -1.35 5.95 -1.36
N ASN A 241 -0.52 6.76 -2.04
CA ASN A 241 0.02 6.43 -3.36
C ASN A 241 1.04 5.29 -3.32
N SER A 242 1.93 5.34 -2.32
CA SER A 242 3.08 4.43 -2.21
C SER A 242 2.95 3.44 -1.05
N GLY A 243 2.18 3.77 -0.02
CA GLY A 243 2.08 3.01 1.23
C GLY A 243 0.90 2.03 1.32
N ALA A 244 -0.11 2.13 0.46
CA ALA A 244 -1.33 1.33 0.56
C ALA A 244 -1.41 0.21 -0.51
N LYS A 245 -1.76 -1.01 -0.09
CA LYS A 245 -2.27 -2.06 -1.01
C LYS A 245 -3.78 -1.88 -1.12
N LEU A 246 -4.26 -1.36 -2.24
CA LEU A 246 -5.67 -1.06 -2.44
C LEU A 246 -6.29 -1.98 -3.49
N GLN A 247 -7.53 -2.41 -3.28
CA GLN A 247 -8.32 -3.02 -4.34
C GLN A 247 -8.82 -1.92 -5.29
N LEU A 248 -8.02 -1.61 -6.30
CA LEU A 248 -8.30 -0.53 -7.27
C LEU A 248 -9.30 -0.95 -8.37
N GLY A 249 -9.87 -2.14 -8.25
CA GLY A 249 -10.92 -2.65 -9.13
C GLY A 249 -10.47 -2.88 -10.57
N SER A 250 -11.26 -2.39 -11.53
CA SER A 250 -11.08 -2.63 -12.97
C SER A 250 -9.80 -2.05 -13.59
N THR A 251 -8.97 -1.32 -12.86
CA THR A 251 -7.61 -0.98 -13.34
C THR A 251 -6.77 -2.24 -13.55
N ALA A 252 -7.04 -3.33 -12.83
CA ALA A 252 -6.37 -4.62 -12.99
C ALA A 252 -6.50 -5.22 -14.41
N LYS A 253 -7.56 -4.84 -15.15
CA LYS A 253 -7.73 -5.23 -16.56
C LYS A 253 -6.57 -4.75 -17.44
N LEU A 254 -5.89 -3.66 -17.08
CA LEU A 254 -4.70 -3.20 -17.79
C LEU A 254 -3.58 -4.23 -17.69
N ARG A 255 -3.27 -4.74 -16.50
CA ARG A 255 -2.25 -5.78 -16.33
C ARG A 255 -2.64 -7.08 -17.02
N THR A 256 -3.91 -7.48 -16.94
CA THR A 256 -4.41 -8.64 -17.68
C THR A 256 -4.26 -8.45 -19.20
N LEU A 257 -4.56 -7.26 -19.74
CA LEU A 257 -4.40 -6.97 -21.16
C LEU A 257 -2.93 -7.01 -21.59
N VAL A 258 -2.04 -6.41 -20.81
CA VAL A 258 -0.59 -6.43 -21.07
C VAL A 258 -0.08 -7.87 -21.06
N THR A 259 -0.41 -8.64 -20.02
CA THR A 259 -0.01 -10.07 -19.91
C THR A 259 -0.56 -10.90 -21.07
N TYR A 260 -1.82 -10.66 -21.46
CA TYR A 260 -2.42 -11.33 -22.60
C TYR A 260 -1.65 -11.07 -23.90
N LEU A 261 -1.31 -9.81 -24.19
CA LEU A 261 -0.58 -9.45 -25.41
C LEU A 261 0.88 -9.91 -25.37
N ASP A 262 1.49 -9.96 -24.19
CA ASP A 262 2.84 -10.50 -23.98
C ASP A 262 2.87 -12.02 -24.27
N VAL A 263 1.85 -12.77 -23.83
CA VAL A 263 1.69 -14.19 -24.22
C VAL A 263 1.51 -14.35 -25.73
N ILE A 264 0.77 -13.46 -26.39
CA ILE A 264 0.62 -13.48 -27.86
C ILE A 264 1.95 -13.18 -28.56
N GLU A 265 2.75 -12.24 -28.05
CA GLU A 265 4.11 -11.99 -28.53
C GLU A 265 5.00 -13.21 -28.37
N GLU A 266 4.95 -13.87 -27.21
CA GLU A 266 5.77 -15.06 -26.98
C GLU A 266 5.37 -16.21 -27.91
N LEU A 267 4.06 -16.42 -28.11
CA LEU A 267 3.55 -17.39 -29.08
C LEU A 267 3.97 -17.04 -30.51
N HIS A 268 3.94 -15.76 -30.88
CA HIS A 268 4.43 -15.28 -32.18
C HIS A 268 5.92 -15.60 -32.35
N ARG A 269 6.75 -15.30 -31.36
CA ARG A 269 8.19 -15.59 -31.36
C ARG A 269 8.48 -17.10 -31.49
N ARG A 270 7.71 -17.95 -30.79
CA ARG A 270 7.90 -19.41 -30.81
C ARG A 270 7.38 -20.09 -32.09
N LEU A 271 6.27 -19.59 -32.66
CA LEU A 271 5.55 -20.23 -33.76
C LEU A 271 5.71 -19.54 -35.12
N GLY A 272 6.06 -18.25 -35.17
CA GLY A 272 6.00 -17.41 -36.36
C GLY A 272 6.82 -17.91 -37.55
N HIS A 273 7.93 -18.59 -37.28
CA HIS A 273 8.83 -19.16 -38.30
C HIS A 273 8.51 -20.61 -38.68
N ARG A 274 7.51 -21.24 -38.05
CA ARG A 274 7.15 -22.64 -38.29
C ARG A 274 6.40 -22.79 -39.62
N PRO A 275 6.64 -23.89 -40.37
CA PRO A 275 5.90 -24.17 -41.60
C PRO A 275 4.45 -24.53 -41.29
N ARG A 276 3.56 -24.31 -42.28
CA ARG A 276 2.10 -24.51 -42.12
C ARG A 276 1.71 -25.90 -41.57
N PRO A 277 2.32 -27.03 -41.98
CA PRO A 277 1.99 -28.35 -41.41
C PRO A 277 2.30 -28.45 -39.91
N GLU A 278 3.42 -27.90 -39.44
CA GLU A 278 3.77 -27.88 -38.01
C GLU A 278 2.82 -26.99 -37.20
N LEU A 279 2.39 -25.87 -37.77
CA LEU A 279 1.40 -25.00 -37.15
C LEU A 279 0.05 -25.70 -36.98
N LEU A 280 -0.46 -26.39 -38.01
CA LEU A 280 -1.70 -27.16 -37.91
C LEU A 280 -1.58 -28.33 -36.92
N ALA A 281 -0.42 -28.98 -36.83
CA ALA A 281 -0.16 -29.99 -35.81
C ALA A 281 -0.16 -29.40 -34.39
N THR A 282 0.43 -28.21 -34.22
CA THR A 282 0.42 -27.47 -32.95
C THR A 282 -1.01 -27.06 -32.56
N GLU A 283 -1.80 -26.54 -33.51
CA GLU A 283 -3.21 -26.20 -33.31
C GLU A 283 -4.02 -27.41 -32.83
N ALA A 284 -3.81 -28.58 -33.43
CA ALA A 284 -4.53 -29.81 -33.07
C ALA A 284 -4.10 -30.38 -31.70
N ALA A 285 -2.84 -30.21 -31.31
CA ALA A 285 -2.29 -30.75 -30.07
C ALA A 285 -2.43 -29.81 -28.85
N ALA A 286 -2.65 -28.51 -29.08
CA ALA A 286 -2.72 -27.52 -28.01
C ALA A 286 -3.94 -27.73 -27.11
N GLU A 287 -3.71 -27.77 -25.80
CA GLU A 287 -4.77 -27.87 -24.78
C GLU A 287 -5.26 -26.51 -24.26
N ASP A 288 -4.57 -25.43 -24.61
CA ASP A 288 -4.94 -24.07 -24.24
C ASP A 288 -5.43 -23.24 -25.44
N PRO A 289 -6.44 -22.36 -25.25
CA PRO A 289 -7.03 -21.60 -26.37
C PRO A 289 -6.11 -20.58 -27.02
N LEU A 290 -5.06 -20.11 -26.34
CA LEU A 290 -4.17 -19.06 -26.87
C LEU A 290 -3.19 -19.67 -27.86
N THR A 291 -2.54 -20.77 -27.50
CA THR A 291 -1.66 -21.53 -28.39
C THR A 291 -2.41 -22.03 -29.61
N GLN A 292 -3.61 -22.59 -29.42
CA GLN A 292 -4.46 -23.04 -30.53
C GLN A 292 -4.78 -21.90 -31.49
N TRP A 293 -5.23 -20.76 -30.98
CA TRP A 293 -5.56 -19.60 -31.81
C TRP A 293 -4.33 -19.02 -32.53
N ALA A 294 -3.18 -18.93 -31.84
CA ALA A 294 -1.97 -18.40 -32.42
C ALA A 294 -1.45 -19.26 -33.58
N ALA A 295 -1.44 -20.58 -33.40
CA ALA A 295 -1.06 -21.54 -34.43
C ALA A 295 -2.01 -21.46 -35.64
N HIS A 296 -3.31 -21.41 -35.40
CA HIS A 296 -4.34 -21.23 -36.44
C HIS A 296 -4.13 -19.95 -37.23
N TYR A 297 -3.97 -18.81 -36.53
CA TYR A 297 -3.76 -17.50 -37.16
C TYR A 297 -2.52 -17.51 -38.06
N LEU A 298 -1.38 -17.99 -37.55
CA LEU A 298 -0.13 -18.04 -38.31
C LEU A 298 -0.19 -19.01 -39.50
N ALA A 299 -0.97 -20.10 -39.40
CA ALA A 299 -1.16 -21.05 -40.49
C ALA A 299 -1.95 -20.45 -41.67
N ALA A 300 -2.83 -19.49 -41.40
CA ALA A 300 -3.69 -18.83 -42.38
C ALA A 300 -3.19 -17.44 -42.83
N ALA A 301 -2.40 -16.75 -42.01
CA ALA A 301 -1.98 -15.37 -42.27
C ALA A 301 -0.98 -15.26 -43.43
N ALA A 302 -1.26 -14.33 -44.35
CA ALA A 302 -0.33 -13.93 -45.41
C ALA A 302 0.81 -13.06 -44.87
N ASN A 303 0.50 -12.10 -43.98
CA ASN A 303 1.49 -11.31 -43.25
C ASN A 303 1.60 -11.85 -41.82
N ARG A 304 2.74 -12.47 -41.50
CA ARG A 304 3.04 -13.08 -40.19
C ARG A 304 3.84 -12.16 -39.27
N SER A 305 3.89 -10.86 -39.52
CA SER A 305 4.53 -9.92 -38.56
C SER A 305 3.72 -9.81 -37.26
N LEU A 306 4.37 -9.36 -36.20
CA LEU A 306 3.78 -9.30 -34.86
C LEU A 306 2.59 -8.34 -34.77
N GLN A 307 2.70 -7.13 -35.35
CA GLN A 307 1.66 -6.11 -35.20
C GLN A 307 0.28 -6.55 -35.74
N PRO A 308 0.15 -7.10 -36.96
CA PRO A 308 -1.13 -7.66 -37.43
C PRO A 308 -1.70 -8.77 -36.53
N MET A 309 -0.84 -9.59 -35.93
CA MET A 309 -1.27 -10.65 -35.01
C MET A 309 -1.81 -10.06 -33.71
N LEU A 310 -1.16 -9.04 -33.14
CA LEU A 310 -1.66 -8.33 -31.97
C LEU A 310 -2.97 -7.60 -32.27
N ASP A 311 -3.09 -6.97 -33.43
CA ASP A 311 -4.33 -6.33 -33.87
C ASP A 311 -5.48 -7.34 -33.98
N ALA A 312 -5.22 -8.53 -34.54
CA ALA A 312 -6.18 -9.62 -34.60
C ALA A 312 -6.50 -10.21 -33.21
N ALA A 313 -5.51 -10.31 -32.33
CA ALA A 313 -5.68 -10.76 -30.96
C ALA A 313 -6.61 -9.83 -30.16
N MET A 314 -6.55 -8.52 -30.43
CA MET A 314 -7.45 -7.53 -29.86
C MET A 314 -8.90 -7.68 -30.37
N GLN A 315 -9.12 -8.31 -31.53
CA GLN A 315 -10.44 -8.59 -32.10
C GLN A 315 -11.04 -9.93 -31.67
N ARG A 316 -10.31 -10.78 -30.93
CA ARG A 316 -10.86 -12.04 -30.40
C ARG A 316 -12.08 -11.76 -29.51
N ARG A 317 -13.16 -12.51 -29.74
CA ARG A 317 -14.44 -12.26 -29.07
C ARG A 317 -14.65 -13.17 -27.87
N TYR A 318 -15.18 -12.59 -26.81
CA TYR A 318 -15.54 -13.26 -25.57
C TYR A 318 -16.98 -12.91 -25.19
N SER A 319 -17.69 -13.88 -24.62
CA SER A 319 -19.04 -13.65 -24.09
C SER A 319 -18.98 -12.75 -22.85
N GLY A 320 -19.89 -11.78 -22.78
CA GLY A 320 -20.17 -11.03 -21.56
C GLY A 320 -21.06 -11.79 -20.57
N SER A 321 -21.62 -12.95 -20.94
CA SER A 321 -22.56 -13.69 -20.10
C SER A 321 -21.99 -14.11 -18.73
N SER A 322 -22.87 -14.19 -17.73
CA SER A 322 -22.55 -14.77 -16.42
C SER A 322 -22.38 -16.29 -16.53
N GLN A 323 -21.43 -16.85 -15.77
CA GLN A 323 -21.26 -18.29 -15.59
C GLN A 323 -20.53 -18.58 -14.27
N ALA A 324 -20.59 -19.83 -13.81
CA ALA A 324 -19.76 -20.32 -12.72
C ALA A 324 -18.34 -20.65 -13.21
N PHE A 325 -17.33 -20.31 -12.40
CA PHE A 325 -15.92 -20.60 -12.63
C PHE A 325 -15.37 -21.33 -11.41
N PHE A 326 -14.77 -22.50 -11.59
CA PHE A 326 -13.97 -23.11 -10.54
C PHE A 326 -12.56 -22.52 -10.59
N THR A 327 -12.17 -21.76 -9.56
CA THR A 327 -10.90 -21.03 -9.47
C THR A 327 -10.63 -20.67 -8.00
N GLY A 328 -9.38 -20.49 -7.58
CA GLY A 328 -9.04 -20.16 -6.19
C GLY A 328 -9.47 -21.22 -5.16
N GLY A 329 -9.65 -22.48 -5.60
CA GLY A 329 -10.12 -23.58 -4.76
C GLY A 329 -11.63 -23.65 -4.54
N GLY A 330 -12.43 -22.80 -5.18
CA GLY A 330 -13.88 -22.77 -5.02
C GLY A 330 -14.63 -22.39 -6.30
N VAL A 331 -15.96 -22.36 -6.21
CA VAL A 331 -16.82 -21.88 -7.30
C VAL A 331 -17.08 -20.38 -7.12
N HIS A 332 -16.75 -19.61 -8.15
CA HIS A 332 -16.94 -18.16 -8.22
C HIS A 332 -17.92 -17.82 -9.35
N ALA A 333 -18.70 -16.75 -9.16
CA ALA A 333 -19.48 -16.12 -10.20
C ALA A 333 -19.13 -14.62 -10.24
N TYR A 334 -19.12 -14.03 -11.44
CA TYR A 334 -18.76 -12.64 -11.64
C TYR A 334 -19.88 -11.90 -12.35
N ALA A 335 -20.21 -10.71 -11.87
CA ALA A 335 -21.23 -9.85 -12.46
C ALA A 335 -20.58 -8.74 -13.29
N ASN A 336 -21.22 -8.39 -14.40
CA ASN A 336 -20.93 -7.16 -15.12
C ASN A 336 -21.58 -5.96 -14.43
N PHE A 337 -21.04 -4.76 -14.67
CA PHE A 337 -21.62 -3.54 -14.12
C PHE A 337 -22.97 -3.25 -14.80
N GLU A 338 -23.00 -3.28 -16.14
CA GLU A 338 -24.23 -3.11 -16.89
C GLU A 338 -24.87 -4.46 -17.22
N LYS A 339 -26.19 -4.58 -17.01
CA LYS A 339 -26.90 -5.85 -17.25
C LYS A 339 -26.93 -6.25 -18.72
N TRP A 340 -26.97 -5.29 -19.65
CA TRP A 340 -27.04 -5.56 -21.08
C TRP A 340 -25.76 -6.23 -21.62
N GLU A 341 -24.62 -6.01 -20.96
CA GLU A 341 -23.34 -6.64 -21.30
C GLU A 341 -23.42 -8.17 -21.21
N ASN A 342 -24.32 -8.70 -20.38
CA ASN A 342 -24.48 -10.16 -20.22
C ASN A 342 -25.01 -10.87 -21.48
N TYR A 343 -25.58 -10.14 -22.43
CA TYR A 343 -26.26 -10.70 -23.61
C TYR A 343 -25.48 -10.48 -24.92
N GLN A 344 -24.24 -10.01 -24.83
CA GLN A 344 -23.42 -9.67 -26.00
C GLN A 344 -22.07 -10.40 -26.02
N GLN A 345 -21.44 -10.41 -27.19
CA GLN A 345 -20.05 -10.79 -27.35
C GLN A 345 -19.21 -9.57 -27.69
N PHE A 346 -18.10 -9.40 -26.98
CA PHE A 346 -17.19 -8.27 -27.15
C PHE A 346 -15.85 -8.76 -27.66
N SER A 347 -15.25 -8.01 -28.58
CA SER A 347 -13.80 -8.10 -28.79
C SER A 347 -13.04 -7.76 -27.50
N VAL A 348 -11.77 -8.18 -27.40
CA VAL A 348 -10.90 -7.75 -26.29
C VAL A 348 -10.81 -6.23 -26.23
N SER A 349 -10.73 -5.53 -27.37
CA SER A 349 -10.76 -4.06 -27.44
C SER A 349 -12.03 -3.46 -26.84
N GLU A 350 -13.21 -3.91 -27.28
CA GLU A 350 -14.49 -3.39 -26.77
C GLU A 350 -14.67 -3.71 -25.28
N GLY A 351 -14.34 -4.95 -24.88
CA GLY A 351 -14.38 -5.37 -23.48
C GLY A 351 -13.46 -4.51 -22.60
N PHE A 352 -12.32 -4.07 -23.11
CA PHE A 352 -11.40 -3.19 -22.38
C PHE A 352 -11.94 -1.76 -22.30
N ALA A 353 -12.40 -1.20 -23.42
CA ALA A 353 -12.97 0.15 -23.52
C ALA A 353 -14.19 0.34 -22.60
N HIS A 354 -15.12 -0.62 -22.63
CA HIS A 354 -16.32 -0.63 -21.79
C HIS A 354 -16.09 -1.24 -20.41
N SER A 355 -14.90 -1.82 -20.16
CA SER A 355 -14.52 -2.40 -18.88
C SER A 355 -15.42 -3.58 -18.44
N VAL A 356 -15.80 -4.44 -19.39
CA VAL A 356 -16.69 -5.60 -19.17
C VAL A 356 -15.97 -6.66 -18.32
N ASN A 357 -16.53 -7.00 -17.16
CA ASN A 357 -15.90 -7.90 -16.18
C ASN A 357 -15.75 -9.33 -16.73
N ASN A 358 -16.84 -9.89 -17.23
CA ASN A 358 -16.91 -11.28 -17.69
C ASN A 358 -16.00 -11.60 -18.88
N VAL A 359 -15.70 -10.59 -19.72
CA VAL A 359 -14.72 -10.71 -20.80
C VAL A 359 -13.32 -10.89 -20.22
N PHE A 360 -12.90 -10.01 -19.30
CA PHE A 360 -11.56 -10.04 -18.74
C PHE A 360 -11.30 -11.21 -17.77
N VAL A 361 -12.34 -11.70 -17.10
CA VAL A 361 -12.28 -12.98 -16.36
C VAL A 361 -11.96 -14.14 -17.31
N ARG A 362 -12.54 -14.15 -18.52
CA ARG A 362 -12.28 -15.21 -19.52
C ARG A 362 -10.93 -15.05 -20.20
N VAL A 363 -10.48 -13.81 -20.47
CA VAL A 363 -9.13 -13.54 -20.94
C VAL A 363 -8.11 -14.06 -19.93
N LEU A 364 -8.26 -13.72 -18.64
CA LEU A 364 -7.36 -14.23 -17.60
C LEU A 364 -7.42 -15.75 -17.45
N ARG A 365 -8.60 -16.36 -17.57
CA ARG A 365 -8.72 -17.84 -17.62
C ARG A 365 -7.89 -18.44 -18.75
N ASP A 366 -7.92 -17.84 -19.94
CA ASP A 366 -7.15 -18.34 -21.08
C ASP A 366 -5.64 -18.14 -20.86
N ILE A 367 -5.20 -17.03 -20.25
CA ILE A 367 -3.80 -16.83 -19.81
C ILE A 367 -3.38 -17.90 -18.79
N VAL A 368 -4.21 -18.16 -17.77
CA VAL A 368 -3.92 -19.19 -16.76
C VAL A 368 -3.82 -20.57 -17.42
N ARG A 369 -4.71 -20.90 -18.36
CA ARG A 369 -4.64 -22.16 -19.13
C ARG A 369 -3.37 -22.27 -19.95
N TYR A 370 -2.90 -21.17 -20.54
CA TYR A 370 -1.60 -21.13 -21.22
C TYR A 370 -0.46 -21.46 -20.25
N TYR A 371 -0.35 -20.80 -19.09
CA TYR A 371 0.72 -21.13 -18.14
C TYR A 371 0.62 -22.55 -17.57
N ILE A 372 -0.59 -23.07 -17.37
CA ILE A 372 -0.79 -24.48 -16.99
C ILE A 372 -0.30 -25.41 -18.11
N SER A 373 -0.53 -25.09 -19.39
CA SER A 373 -0.08 -25.91 -20.52
C SER A 373 1.44 -25.96 -20.63
N GLN A 374 2.13 -24.89 -20.21
CA GLN A 374 3.59 -24.80 -20.13
C GLN A 374 4.19 -25.47 -18.88
N ASN A 375 3.38 -25.85 -17.88
CA ASN A 375 3.88 -26.44 -16.64
C ASN A 375 4.10 -27.95 -16.81
N GLU A 376 5.32 -28.43 -16.64
CA GLU A 376 5.67 -29.86 -16.72
C GLU A 376 4.88 -30.72 -15.71
N SER A 377 4.55 -30.17 -14.54
CA SER A 377 3.75 -30.83 -13.51
C SER A 377 2.31 -31.10 -13.95
N ARG A 378 1.87 -30.56 -15.10
CA ARG A 378 0.58 -30.93 -15.72
C ARG A 378 0.50 -32.42 -16.02
N LYS A 379 1.62 -33.09 -16.33
CA LYS A 379 1.69 -34.55 -16.55
C LYS A 379 1.10 -35.33 -15.36
N LEU A 380 1.13 -34.75 -14.15
CA LEU A 380 0.58 -35.35 -12.94
C LEU A 380 -0.94 -35.54 -13.00
N LEU A 381 -1.66 -34.83 -13.87
CA LEU A 381 -3.11 -35.04 -14.07
C LEU A 381 -3.42 -36.42 -14.65
N THR A 382 -2.56 -36.92 -15.53
CA THR A 382 -2.71 -38.22 -16.22
C THR A 382 -1.75 -39.30 -15.71
N ALA A 383 -0.78 -38.94 -14.87
CA ALA A 383 0.14 -39.87 -14.22
C ALA A 383 -0.57 -40.93 -13.37
N ASP A 384 0.10 -42.07 -13.17
CA ASP A 384 -0.37 -43.13 -12.29
C ASP A 384 -0.57 -42.59 -10.85
N ARG A 385 -1.53 -43.15 -10.13
CA ARG A 385 -1.79 -42.82 -8.72
C ARG A 385 -0.65 -43.22 -7.81
N ALA A 386 0.16 -44.21 -8.21
CA ALA A 386 1.36 -44.64 -7.51
C ALA A 386 2.61 -43.78 -7.84
N ASP A 387 2.48 -42.77 -8.70
CA ASP A 387 3.59 -41.90 -9.09
C ASP A 387 4.11 -41.09 -7.87
N PRO A 388 5.40 -41.22 -7.50
CA PRO A 388 5.98 -40.50 -6.37
C PRO A 388 5.94 -38.97 -6.50
N GLU A 389 6.05 -38.43 -7.72
CA GLU A 389 5.94 -36.98 -7.96
C GLU A 389 4.51 -36.51 -7.70
N ARG A 390 3.51 -37.32 -8.06
CA ARG A 390 2.09 -37.03 -7.78
C ARG A 390 1.83 -37.01 -6.28
N GLU A 391 2.37 -37.97 -5.53
CA GLU A 391 2.25 -37.99 -4.07
C GLU A 391 2.90 -36.75 -3.44
N ALA A 392 4.13 -36.41 -3.83
CA ALA A 392 4.84 -35.24 -3.33
C ALA A 392 4.05 -33.94 -3.58
N TYR A 393 3.44 -33.81 -4.76
CA TYR A 393 2.62 -32.65 -5.12
C TYR A 393 1.36 -32.55 -4.25
N LEU A 394 0.70 -33.67 -3.94
CA LEU A 394 -0.45 -33.70 -3.03
C LEU A 394 -0.06 -33.40 -1.57
N ARG A 395 1.11 -33.86 -1.12
CA ARG A 395 1.64 -33.52 0.22
C ARG A 395 1.88 -32.01 0.38
N ARG A 396 2.33 -31.34 -0.69
CA ARG A 396 2.45 -29.86 -0.74
C ARG A 396 1.08 -29.18 -0.57
N PHE A 397 0.06 -29.66 -1.27
CA PHE A 397 -1.31 -29.16 -1.10
C PHE A 397 -1.79 -29.31 0.35
N VAL A 398 -1.63 -30.51 0.90
CA VAL A 398 -2.03 -30.83 2.29
C VAL A 398 -1.34 -29.90 3.27
N ASP A 399 -0.04 -29.65 3.10
CA ASP A 399 0.70 -28.74 3.97
C ASP A 399 0.15 -27.31 3.91
N GLN A 400 -0.04 -26.77 2.70
CA GLN A 400 -0.56 -25.42 2.49
C GLN A 400 -1.97 -25.24 3.07
N GLU A 401 -2.90 -26.15 2.76
CA GLU A 401 -4.28 -26.08 3.23
C GLU A 401 -4.37 -26.24 4.76
N SER A 402 -3.63 -27.21 5.30
CA SER A 402 -3.62 -27.48 6.74
C SER A 402 -3.07 -26.30 7.55
N ARG A 403 -2.05 -25.60 7.05
CA ARG A 403 -1.54 -24.36 7.67
C ARG A 403 -2.62 -23.27 7.73
N VAL A 404 -3.46 -23.13 6.72
CA VAL A 404 -4.58 -22.16 6.73
C VAL A 404 -5.56 -22.48 7.86
N TYR A 405 -5.96 -23.75 7.98
CA TYR A 405 -6.84 -24.21 9.06
C TYR A 405 -6.21 -24.02 10.44
N LEU A 406 -4.97 -24.47 10.64
CA LEU A 406 -4.26 -24.32 11.92
C LEU A 406 -4.11 -22.86 12.33
N ASN A 407 -3.76 -21.97 11.41
CA ASN A 407 -3.66 -20.54 11.71
C ASN A 407 -5.01 -19.95 12.15
N ARG A 408 -6.10 -20.37 11.50
CA ARG A 408 -7.46 -19.97 11.89
C ARG A 408 -7.80 -20.47 13.30
N PHE A 409 -7.58 -21.75 13.58
CA PHE A 409 -7.88 -22.35 14.89
C PHE A 409 -6.97 -21.78 15.99
N TYR A 410 -5.69 -21.57 15.72
CA TYR A 410 -4.75 -20.98 16.67
C TYR A 410 -5.21 -19.59 17.13
N ARG A 411 -5.72 -18.76 16.21
CA ARG A 411 -6.29 -17.46 16.59
C ARG A 411 -7.51 -17.59 17.51
N ILE A 412 -8.28 -18.67 17.40
CA ILE A 412 -9.45 -18.92 18.24
C ILE A 412 -9.04 -19.35 19.65
N TYR A 413 -8.00 -20.19 19.78
CA TYR A 413 -7.63 -20.86 21.04
C TYR A 413 -6.43 -20.25 21.78
N ARG A 414 -5.57 -19.47 21.13
CA ARG A 414 -4.37 -18.87 21.75
C ARG A 414 -4.73 -18.07 23.01
N GLY A 415 -4.04 -18.35 24.10
CA GLY A 415 -4.18 -17.64 25.38
C GLY A 415 -5.41 -18.03 26.20
N ARG A 416 -6.23 -18.99 25.73
CA ARG A 416 -7.36 -19.51 26.51
C ARG A 416 -6.89 -20.60 27.49
N PRO A 417 -7.41 -20.62 28.72
CA PRO A 417 -7.19 -21.71 29.66
C PRO A 417 -7.66 -23.07 29.09
N PRO A 418 -7.04 -24.20 29.53
CA PRO A 418 -7.35 -25.53 29.01
C PRO A 418 -8.83 -25.94 29.07
N ASP A 419 -9.53 -25.63 30.17
CA ASP A 419 -10.97 -25.91 30.32
C ASP A 419 -11.84 -25.06 29.40
N GLU A 420 -11.47 -23.79 29.19
CA GLU A 420 -12.22 -22.88 28.32
C GLU A 420 -12.07 -23.28 26.85
N ALA A 421 -10.87 -23.69 26.44
CA ALA A 421 -10.62 -24.22 25.10
C ALA A 421 -11.44 -25.49 24.81
N LEU A 422 -11.48 -26.43 25.77
CA LEU A 422 -12.31 -27.63 25.67
C LEU A 422 -13.81 -27.29 25.60
N ALA A 423 -14.26 -26.35 26.44
CA ALA A 423 -15.66 -25.91 26.42
C ALA A 423 -16.05 -25.26 25.08
N LEU A 424 -15.18 -24.43 24.51
CA LEU A 424 -15.41 -23.81 23.21
C LEU A 424 -15.49 -24.86 22.09
N LEU A 425 -14.61 -25.87 22.12
CA LEU A 425 -14.63 -26.99 21.19
C LEU A 425 -15.94 -27.80 21.31
N ALA A 426 -16.40 -28.05 22.54
CA ALA A 426 -17.68 -28.71 22.83
C ALA A 426 -18.88 -27.92 22.29
N HIS A 427 -18.90 -26.59 22.45
CA HIS A 427 -19.97 -25.72 21.93
C HIS A 427 -20.04 -25.69 20.40
N ARG A 428 -18.92 -25.94 19.72
CA ARG A 428 -18.84 -26.06 18.25
C ARG A 428 -19.28 -27.44 17.75
N THR A 429 -19.46 -28.40 18.66
CA THR A 429 -19.91 -29.76 18.38
C THR A 429 -21.40 -29.89 18.61
N ARG A 430 -22.10 -30.71 17.79
CA ARG A 430 -23.50 -31.03 18.08
C ARG A 430 -23.59 -31.75 19.44
N PRO A 431 -24.54 -31.39 20.33
CA PRO A 431 -24.64 -31.96 21.67
C PRO A 431 -25.21 -33.38 21.62
N VAL A 432 -24.37 -34.33 21.19
CA VAL A 432 -24.67 -35.75 21.06
C VAL A 432 -23.61 -36.50 21.85
N ALA A 433 -24.04 -37.40 22.75
CA ALA A 433 -23.15 -38.08 23.70
C ALA A 433 -21.90 -38.68 23.06
N ARG A 434 -22.07 -39.43 21.96
CA ARG A 434 -20.93 -40.01 21.20
C ARG A 434 -19.91 -38.96 20.73
N ARG A 435 -20.39 -37.80 20.25
CA ARG A 435 -19.52 -36.77 19.67
C ARG A 435 -18.74 -36.06 20.76
N LEU A 436 -19.44 -35.70 21.83
CA LEU A 436 -18.84 -35.07 23.00
C LEU A 436 -17.86 -36.00 23.72
N ALA A 437 -18.15 -37.30 23.78
CA ALA A 437 -17.23 -38.29 24.34
C ALA A 437 -15.94 -38.40 23.52
N VAL A 438 -16.03 -38.40 22.19
CA VAL A 438 -14.84 -38.39 21.30
C VAL A 438 -14.04 -37.10 21.48
N VAL A 439 -14.70 -35.94 21.56
CA VAL A 439 -14.04 -34.64 21.80
C VAL A 439 -13.28 -34.65 23.13
N PHE A 440 -13.96 -35.02 24.20
CA PHE A 440 -13.38 -35.04 25.53
C PHE A 440 -12.17 -35.97 25.61
N GLN A 441 -12.33 -37.23 25.19
CA GLN A 441 -11.27 -38.22 25.26
C GLN A 441 -10.11 -37.89 24.33
N SER A 442 -10.35 -37.23 23.20
CA SER A 442 -9.26 -36.81 22.30
C SER A 442 -8.43 -35.65 22.85
N VAL A 443 -9.05 -34.73 23.59
CA VAL A 443 -8.36 -33.58 24.21
C VAL A 443 -7.75 -33.96 25.55
N ARG A 444 -8.36 -34.90 26.28
CA ARG A 444 -7.92 -35.38 27.61
C ARG A 444 -7.88 -36.91 27.64
N PRO A 445 -6.91 -37.54 26.95
CA PRO A 445 -6.83 -38.99 26.87
C PRO A 445 -6.58 -39.67 28.23
N GLU A 446 -5.99 -38.95 29.18
CA GLU A 446 -5.68 -39.46 30.52
C GLU A 446 -6.85 -39.32 31.52
N ALA A 447 -7.93 -38.62 31.14
CA ALA A 447 -9.05 -38.36 32.05
C ALA A 447 -9.97 -39.58 32.16
N GLY A 448 -10.21 -40.04 33.39
CA GLY A 448 -11.05 -41.21 33.66
C GLY A 448 -12.56 -41.00 33.43
N ARG A 449 -13.31 -42.09 33.47
CA ARG A 449 -14.77 -42.15 33.26
C ARG A 449 -15.57 -41.09 34.03
N ALA A 450 -15.23 -40.84 35.29
CA ALA A 450 -15.93 -39.87 36.13
C ALA A 450 -15.83 -38.44 35.56
N ALA A 451 -14.66 -38.07 35.02
CA ALA A 451 -14.45 -36.77 34.40
C ALA A 451 -15.22 -36.65 33.07
N LEU A 452 -15.31 -37.73 32.29
CA LEU A 452 -16.15 -37.78 31.09
C LEU A 452 -17.63 -37.59 31.45
N GLY A 453 -18.14 -38.28 32.48
CA GLY A 453 -19.51 -38.12 32.95
C GLY A 453 -19.82 -36.69 33.38
N ALA A 454 -18.94 -36.09 34.17
CA ALA A 454 -19.05 -34.69 34.60
C ALA A 454 -19.03 -33.71 33.42
N PHE A 455 -18.25 -34.00 32.37
CA PHE A 455 -18.23 -33.19 31.15
C PHE A 455 -19.54 -33.33 30.35
N LEU A 456 -20.01 -34.55 30.10
CA LEU A 456 -21.25 -34.80 29.35
C LEU A 456 -22.47 -34.16 30.03
N ALA A 457 -22.55 -34.21 31.36
CA ALA A 457 -23.62 -33.60 32.14
C ALA A 457 -23.74 -32.07 31.98
N ARG A 458 -22.69 -31.38 31.49
CA ARG A 458 -22.73 -29.94 31.21
C ARG A 458 -23.42 -29.58 29.89
N TYR A 459 -23.49 -30.53 28.95
CA TYR A 459 -23.92 -30.25 27.56
C TYR A 459 -25.14 -31.07 27.11
N LEU A 460 -25.50 -32.10 27.85
CA LEU A 460 -26.65 -32.95 27.57
C LEU A 460 -27.75 -32.78 28.63
N PRO A 461 -29.01 -33.07 28.31
CA PRO A 461 -30.09 -33.11 29.29
C PRO A 461 -29.78 -34.07 30.45
N ARG A 462 -30.36 -33.80 31.63
CA ARG A 462 -30.27 -34.73 32.77
C ARG A 462 -30.82 -36.11 32.38
N ASP A 463 -30.20 -37.16 32.91
CA ASP A 463 -30.55 -38.57 32.69
C ASP A 463 -30.48 -39.07 31.23
N SER A 464 -29.77 -38.34 30.35
CA SER A 464 -29.63 -38.71 28.93
C SER A 464 -28.57 -39.77 28.64
N VAL A 465 -27.73 -40.10 29.63
CA VAL A 465 -26.66 -41.10 29.52
C VAL A 465 -26.68 -41.91 30.82
N SER A 466 -26.99 -43.20 30.73
CA SER A 466 -26.92 -44.11 31.88
C SER A 466 -25.46 -44.42 32.23
N ASP A 467 -25.21 -45.00 33.41
CA ASP A 467 -23.84 -45.42 33.80
C ASP A 467 -23.27 -46.49 32.86
N ASP A 468 -24.11 -47.39 32.35
CA ASP A 468 -23.73 -48.41 31.36
C ASP A 468 -23.40 -47.76 30.01
N ASP A 469 -24.21 -46.80 29.54
CA ASP A 469 -23.92 -46.04 28.32
C ASP A 469 -22.63 -45.23 28.44
N LEU A 470 -22.38 -44.63 29.62
CA LEU A 470 -21.15 -43.88 29.88
C LEU A 470 -19.92 -44.81 29.82
N TRP A 471 -20.03 -46.02 30.35
CA TRP A 471 -18.97 -47.03 30.26
C TRP A 471 -18.71 -47.44 28.81
N ASP A 472 -19.77 -47.67 28.04
CA ASP A 472 -19.64 -48.00 26.62
C ASP A 472 -19.05 -46.85 25.81
N LEU A 473 -19.45 -45.60 26.06
CA LEU A 473 -18.87 -44.42 25.42
C LEU A 473 -17.38 -44.28 25.74
N TYR A 474 -16.97 -44.50 26.99
CA TYR A 474 -15.58 -44.43 27.42
C TYR A 474 -14.75 -45.52 26.73
N ARG A 475 -15.17 -46.78 26.80
CA ARG A 475 -14.42 -47.92 26.22
C ARG A 475 -14.41 -47.91 24.69
N LYS A 476 -15.54 -47.59 24.06
CA LYS A 476 -15.69 -47.67 22.60
C LYS A 476 -14.99 -46.55 21.86
N TYR A 477 -14.86 -45.37 22.46
CA TYR A 477 -14.28 -44.18 21.82
C TYR A 477 -12.90 -43.81 22.37
N ASP A 478 -12.17 -44.81 22.88
CA ASP A 478 -10.77 -44.64 23.28
C ASP A 478 -9.93 -44.09 22.11
N PRO A 479 -9.14 -43.02 22.33
CA PRO A 479 -8.37 -42.38 21.26
C PRO A 479 -7.38 -43.29 20.52
N SER A 480 -6.90 -44.37 21.15
CA SER A 480 -5.95 -45.32 20.54
C SER A 480 -6.59 -46.20 19.46
N GLN A 481 -7.92 -46.34 19.46
CA GLN A 481 -8.65 -47.17 18.50
C GLN A 481 -8.92 -46.46 17.17
N PHE A 482 -8.74 -45.14 17.09
CA PHE A 482 -9.14 -44.33 15.95
C PHE A 482 -8.03 -43.36 15.54
N SER A 483 -7.78 -43.24 14.23
CA SER A 483 -6.88 -42.21 13.71
C SER A 483 -7.41 -40.81 14.07
N LEU A 484 -6.54 -39.78 14.04
CA LEU A 484 -6.98 -38.40 14.25
C LEU A 484 -8.10 -37.99 13.28
N GLN A 485 -8.02 -38.46 12.04
CA GLN A 485 -9.05 -38.25 11.03
C GLN A 485 -10.39 -38.85 11.47
N ASP A 486 -10.40 -40.11 11.90
CA ASP A 486 -11.61 -40.82 12.34
C ASP A 486 -12.21 -40.14 13.58
N ARG A 487 -11.37 -39.70 14.52
CA ARG A 487 -11.81 -38.94 15.70
C ARG A 487 -12.47 -37.62 15.30
N GLY A 488 -11.89 -36.87 14.36
CA GLY A 488 -12.51 -35.67 13.81
C GLY A 488 -13.88 -35.95 13.17
N TYR A 489 -13.98 -37.00 12.34
CA TYR A 489 -15.24 -37.41 11.72
C TYR A 489 -16.31 -37.81 12.75
N LEU A 490 -15.96 -38.64 13.73
CA LEU A 490 -16.86 -39.09 14.79
C LEU A 490 -17.34 -37.92 15.67
N ALA A 491 -16.44 -36.97 15.98
CA ALA A 491 -16.78 -35.73 16.68
C ALA A 491 -17.60 -34.77 15.83
N GLY A 492 -17.45 -34.80 14.51
CA GLY A 492 -17.97 -33.76 13.61
C GLY A 492 -17.18 -32.44 13.72
N ILE A 493 -15.88 -32.53 14.00
CA ILE A 493 -14.93 -31.41 14.07
C ILE A 493 -13.77 -31.65 13.09
N HIS A 494 -13.17 -30.57 12.60
CA HIS A 494 -11.94 -30.69 11.81
C HIS A 494 -10.82 -31.40 12.60
N PRO A 495 -10.16 -32.44 12.04
CA PRO A 495 -9.12 -33.21 12.76
C PRO A 495 -7.99 -32.33 13.34
N LEU A 496 -7.54 -31.32 12.61
CA LEU A 496 -6.52 -30.36 13.07
C LEU A 496 -6.99 -29.42 14.18
N GLU A 497 -8.29 -29.11 14.28
CA GLU A 497 -8.83 -28.32 15.40
C GLU A 497 -8.78 -29.15 16.69
N LEU A 498 -9.15 -30.43 16.59
CA LEU A 498 -9.10 -31.39 17.70
C LEU A 498 -7.66 -31.59 18.18
N TRP A 499 -6.72 -31.82 17.26
CA TRP A 499 -5.30 -31.95 17.60
C TRP A 499 -4.74 -30.67 18.23
N LEU A 500 -5.06 -29.49 17.66
CA LEU A 500 -4.53 -28.23 18.18
C LEU A 500 -4.99 -27.99 19.61
N VAL A 501 -6.27 -28.22 19.92
CA VAL A 501 -6.78 -28.04 21.28
C VAL A 501 -6.12 -29.02 22.25
N ALA A 502 -5.90 -30.28 21.84
CA ALA A 502 -5.17 -31.25 22.64
C ALA A 502 -3.71 -30.82 22.87
N TYR A 503 -3.01 -30.38 21.83
CA TYR A 503 -1.63 -29.89 21.91
C TYR A 503 -1.50 -28.70 22.88
N LEU A 504 -2.43 -27.75 22.81
CA LEU A 504 -2.46 -26.59 23.71
C LEU A 504 -2.83 -26.93 25.17
N GLN A 505 -3.40 -28.11 25.47
CA GLN A 505 -3.56 -28.54 26.87
C GLN A 505 -2.20 -28.73 27.54
N HIS A 506 -1.23 -29.30 26.81
CA HIS A 506 0.11 -29.60 27.32
C HIS A 506 1.12 -28.48 27.04
N HIS A 507 0.83 -27.62 26.05
CA HIS A 507 1.69 -26.50 25.65
C HIS A 507 0.91 -25.18 25.61
N PRO A 508 0.41 -24.66 26.74
CA PRO A 508 -0.46 -23.48 26.77
C PRO A 508 0.23 -22.19 26.25
N GLY A 509 1.57 -22.15 26.31
CA GLY A 509 2.39 -21.03 25.82
C GLY A 509 2.92 -21.20 24.40
N ALA A 510 2.59 -22.30 23.69
CA ALA A 510 3.13 -22.56 22.36
C ALA A 510 2.84 -21.41 21.40
N SER A 511 3.89 -20.91 20.77
CA SER A 511 3.82 -19.93 19.70
C SER A 511 3.21 -20.54 18.44
N ARG A 512 2.78 -19.67 17.53
CA ARG A 512 2.28 -20.07 16.22
C ARG A 512 3.32 -20.90 15.46
N ALA A 513 4.59 -20.55 15.54
CA ALA A 513 5.67 -21.25 14.84
C ALA A 513 5.82 -22.68 15.38
N GLU A 514 5.83 -22.86 16.70
CA GLU A 514 5.92 -24.18 17.34
C GLU A 514 4.72 -25.07 17.00
N VAL A 515 3.51 -24.52 16.96
CA VAL A 515 2.31 -25.26 16.52
C VAL A 515 2.43 -25.73 15.06
N ILE A 516 2.95 -24.88 14.18
CA ILE A 516 3.17 -25.27 12.77
C ILE A 516 4.30 -26.29 12.68
N GLU A 517 5.36 -26.19 13.47
CA GLU A 517 6.42 -27.20 13.44
C GLU A 517 5.93 -28.56 13.97
N ALA A 518 5.33 -28.58 15.16
CA ALA A 518 4.85 -29.79 15.83
C ALA A 518 3.72 -30.52 15.06
N SER A 519 3.03 -29.83 14.15
CA SER A 519 1.97 -30.43 13.35
C SER A 519 2.45 -31.07 12.04
N ASN A 520 3.76 -31.12 11.74
CA ASN A 520 4.24 -31.53 10.42
C ASN A 520 3.63 -32.86 9.91
N ASP A 521 3.78 -33.92 10.69
CA ASP A 521 3.22 -35.24 10.34
C ASP A 521 1.70 -35.27 10.49
N VAL A 522 1.18 -34.59 11.52
CA VAL A 522 -0.25 -34.48 11.82
C VAL A 522 -1.04 -33.88 10.67
N ARG A 523 -0.48 -32.89 9.97
CA ARG A 523 -1.08 -32.29 8.77
C ARG A 523 -1.27 -33.34 7.68
N GLN A 524 -0.28 -34.20 7.48
CA GLN A 524 -0.35 -35.28 6.49
C GLN A 524 -1.37 -36.35 6.90
N ASP A 525 -1.35 -36.76 8.17
CA ASP A 525 -2.26 -37.77 8.72
C ASP A 525 -3.73 -37.35 8.66
N ALA A 526 -4.02 -36.07 8.91
CA ALA A 526 -5.38 -35.52 8.80
C ALA A 526 -5.98 -35.69 7.38
N TYR A 527 -5.13 -35.85 6.38
CA TYR A 527 -5.48 -36.05 4.97
C TYR A 527 -5.12 -37.43 4.44
N ALA A 528 -4.86 -38.43 5.29
CA ALA A 528 -4.53 -39.80 4.86
C ALA A 528 -5.54 -40.38 3.85
N TRP A 529 -6.83 -40.00 3.96
CA TRP A 529 -7.86 -40.37 2.99
C TRP A 529 -7.60 -39.90 1.54
N LEU A 530 -6.87 -38.79 1.35
CA LEU A 530 -6.54 -38.23 0.05
C LEU A 530 -5.62 -39.15 -0.74
N PHE A 531 -4.73 -39.86 -0.04
CA PHE A 531 -3.76 -40.79 -0.64
C PHE A 531 -4.33 -42.19 -0.92
N LYS A 532 -5.56 -42.48 -0.47
CA LYS A 532 -6.23 -43.76 -0.78
C LYS A 532 -6.64 -43.84 -2.26
N SER A 533 -6.45 -45.01 -2.88
CA SER A 533 -6.67 -45.23 -4.32
C SER A 533 -8.08 -44.85 -4.83
N ARG A 534 -9.11 -44.93 -3.98
CA ARG A 534 -10.50 -44.56 -4.33
C ARG A 534 -10.74 -43.03 -4.45
N SER A 535 -9.77 -42.20 -4.07
CA SER A 535 -9.90 -40.73 -4.04
C SER A 535 -9.46 -40.02 -5.33
N GLY A 536 -9.35 -40.73 -6.47
CA GLY A 536 -8.75 -40.22 -7.71
C GLY A 536 -9.27 -38.86 -8.18
N HIS A 537 -10.58 -38.68 -8.28
CA HIS A 537 -11.17 -37.38 -8.67
C HIS A 537 -10.84 -36.26 -7.67
N LYS A 538 -10.84 -36.58 -6.36
CA LYS A 538 -10.51 -35.60 -5.32
C LYS A 538 -9.07 -35.16 -5.44
N GLN A 539 -8.13 -36.08 -5.67
CA GLN A 539 -6.72 -35.76 -5.93
C GLN A 539 -6.57 -34.86 -7.17
N GLU A 540 -7.24 -35.21 -8.27
CA GLU A 540 -7.16 -34.42 -9.51
C GLU A 540 -7.60 -32.97 -9.30
N VAL A 541 -8.69 -32.74 -8.57
CA VAL A 541 -9.14 -31.38 -8.22
C VAL A 541 -8.05 -30.60 -7.45
N ARG A 542 -7.34 -31.24 -6.50
CA ARG A 542 -6.27 -30.58 -5.73
C ARG A 542 -5.04 -30.28 -6.60
N ILE A 543 -4.68 -31.22 -7.47
CA ILE A 543 -3.62 -31.01 -8.46
C ILE A 543 -3.97 -29.82 -9.37
N ARG A 544 -5.21 -29.72 -9.85
CA ARG A 544 -5.67 -28.57 -10.65
C ARG A 544 -5.60 -27.25 -9.88
N ILE A 545 -5.94 -27.22 -8.59
CA ILE A 545 -5.80 -26.04 -7.73
C ILE A 545 -4.34 -25.62 -7.63
N LEU A 546 -3.43 -26.56 -7.39
CA LEU A 546 -2.00 -26.27 -7.31
C LEU A 546 -1.43 -25.81 -8.66
N LEU A 547 -1.84 -26.42 -9.78
CA LEU A 547 -1.42 -25.97 -11.12
C LEU A 547 -1.92 -24.54 -11.41
N GLU A 548 -3.13 -24.19 -10.96
CA GLU A 548 -3.62 -22.80 -11.06
C GLU A 548 -2.76 -21.86 -10.22
N GLN A 549 -2.38 -22.24 -8.99
CA GLN A 549 -1.48 -21.44 -8.15
C GLN A 549 -0.12 -21.23 -8.82
N ASP A 550 0.50 -22.30 -9.34
CA ASP A 550 1.76 -22.21 -10.07
C ASP A 550 1.66 -21.28 -11.30
N ALA A 551 0.52 -21.29 -12.00
CA ALA A 551 0.25 -20.39 -13.11
C ALA A 551 0.13 -18.92 -12.65
N PHE A 552 -0.48 -18.66 -11.49
CA PHE A 552 -0.49 -17.32 -10.90
C PHE A 552 0.88 -16.87 -10.41
N ASP A 553 1.76 -17.79 -9.99
CA ASP A 553 3.15 -17.46 -9.67
C ASP A 553 3.93 -17.02 -10.93
N ARG A 554 3.64 -17.60 -12.10
CA ARG A 554 4.18 -17.11 -13.39
C ARG A 554 3.63 -15.73 -13.75
N ILE A 555 2.31 -15.54 -13.65
CA ILE A 555 1.69 -14.21 -13.86
C ILE A 555 2.30 -13.17 -12.91
N LEU A 556 2.56 -13.54 -11.66
CA LEU A 556 3.21 -12.67 -10.69
C LEU A 556 4.62 -12.27 -11.13
N GLN A 557 5.43 -13.20 -11.65
CA GLN A 557 6.77 -12.91 -12.18
C GLN A 557 6.70 -11.87 -13.30
N ASP A 558 5.76 -12.04 -14.24
CA ASP A 558 5.57 -11.09 -15.35
C ASP A 558 5.13 -9.72 -14.83
N TRP A 559 4.19 -9.70 -13.88
CA TRP A 559 3.71 -8.46 -13.26
C TRP A 559 4.82 -7.72 -12.51
N GLN A 560 5.72 -8.44 -11.83
CA GLN A 560 6.87 -7.87 -11.13
C GLN A 560 7.87 -7.22 -12.08
N GLN A 561 8.14 -7.84 -13.24
CA GLN A 561 8.95 -7.22 -14.29
C GLN A 561 8.33 -5.90 -14.79
N GLN A 562 7.00 -5.88 -14.87
CA GLN A 562 6.18 -4.71 -15.20
C GLN A 562 5.97 -3.71 -14.02
N GLY A 563 6.67 -3.89 -12.90
CA GLY A 563 6.65 -2.95 -11.76
C GLY A 563 5.58 -3.21 -10.70
N TYR A 564 4.95 -4.39 -10.67
CA TYR A 564 4.05 -4.78 -9.58
C TYR A 564 4.83 -4.99 -8.27
N PRO A 565 4.42 -4.37 -7.14
CA PRO A 565 5.29 -4.22 -5.98
C PRO A 565 5.12 -5.33 -4.91
N PHE A 566 4.23 -6.30 -5.12
CA PHE A 566 3.90 -7.31 -4.11
C PHE A 566 4.47 -8.69 -4.45
N GLY A 567 4.76 -9.48 -3.42
CA GLY A 567 5.29 -10.85 -3.57
C GLY A 567 4.22 -11.94 -3.70
N HIS A 568 2.94 -11.60 -3.85
CA HIS A 568 1.85 -12.57 -3.93
C HIS A 568 0.60 -11.99 -4.64
N LEU A 569 -0.02 -12.80 -5.51
CA LEU A 569 -1.33 -12.55 -6.13
C LEU A 569 -2.39 -13.46 -5.53
N VAL A 570 -3.64 -13.01 -5.47
CA VAL A 570 -4.77 -13.91 -5.18
C VAL A 570 -4.93 -14.86 -6.37
N PRO A 571 -4.75 -16.18 -6.22
CA PRO A 571 -4.74 -17.12 -7.33
C PRO A 571 -6.17 -17.46 -7.76
N SER A 572 -6.90 -16.47 -8.26
CA SER A 572 -8.25 -16.60 -8.78
C SER A 572 -8.50 -15.66 -9.95
N TYR A 573 -9.46 -16.01 -10.82
CA TYR A 573 -9.82 -15.12 -11.94
C TYR A 573 -10.37 -13.75 -11.49
N GLY A 574 -10.73 -13.59 -10.21
CA GLY A 574 -11.06 -12.30 -9.62
C GLY A 574 -9.92 -11.29 -9.68
N SER A 575 -8.67 -11.75 -9.88
CA SER A 575 -7.51 -10.87 -10.06
C SER A 575 -7.65 -9.97 -11.28
N ALA A 576 -8.36 -10.40 -12.34
CA ALA A 576 -8.65 -9.57 -13.50
C ALA A 576 -9.54 -8.35 -13.22
N ILE A 577 -10.22 -8.35 -12.07
CA ILE A 577 -11.12 -7.27 -11.65
C ILE A 577 -10.70 -6.64 -10.31
N GLY A 578 -9.47 -6.90 -9.86
CA GLY A 578 -8.83 -6.14 -8.78
C GLY A 578 -8.71 -6.84 -7.42
N SER A 579 -9.05 -8.13 -7.29
CA SER A 579 -8.94 -8.84 -6.00
C SER A 579 -7.51 -8.90 -5.44
N SER A 580 -6.50 -8.89 -6.33
CA SER A 580 -5.08 -8.90 -5.93
C SER A 580 -4.58 -7.57 -5.39
N GLY A 581 -5.31 -6.47 -5.62
CA GLY A 581 -4.90 -5.11 -5.29
C GLY A 581 -3.64 -4.63 -6.00
N ASP A 582 -3.39 -3.32 -5.96
CA ASP A 582 -2.20 -2.67 -6.52
C ASP A 582 -1.88 -1.37 -5.74
N ARG A 583 -0.76 -0.72 -6.09
CA ARG A 583 -0.44 0.67 -5.68
C ARG A 583 -0.73 1.64 -6.82
N PRO A 584 -1.31 2.83 -6.57
CA PRO A 584 -1.45 3.86 -7.59
C PRO A 584 -0.15 4.15 -8.35
N ASP A 585 0.98 4.31 -7.65
CA ASP A 585 2.28 4.57 -8.29
C ASP A 585 2.75 3.42 -9.21
N ALA A 586 2.45 2.18 -8.86
CA ALA A 586 2.82 1.02 -9.68
C ALA A 586 2.00 0.94 -10.97
N LEU A 587 0.75 1.41 -10.96
CA LEU A 587 -0.06 1.57 -12.17
C LEU A 587 0.46 2.72 -13.05
N ALA A 588 0.86 3.84 -12.44
CA ALA A 588 1.49 4.93 -13.18
C ALA A 588 2.81 4.48 -13.84
N ALA A 589 3.64 3.71 -13.13
CA ALA A 589 4.86 3.13 -13.68
C ALA A 589 4.59 2.23 -14.90
N LEU A 590 3.50 1.47 -14.90
CA LEU A 590 3.07 0.68 -16.06
C LEU A 590 2.69 1.56 -17.26
N ILE A 591 2.03 2.69 -17.05
CA ILE A 591 1.81 3.66 -18.14
C ILE A 591 3.14 4.23 -18.65
N GLY A 592 4.07 4.52 -17.75
CA GLY A 592 5.43 4.93 -18.12
C GLY A 592 6.10 3.92 -19.04
N ILE A 593 6.01 2.61 -18.73
CA ILE A 593 6.51 1.54 -19.61
C ILE A 593 5.85 1.58 -20.99
N ILE A 594 4.53 1.75 -21.02
CA ILE A 594 3.74 1.78 -22.27
C ILE A 594 4.12 3.00 -23.14
N LEU A 595 4.32 4.18 -22.53
CA LEU A 595 4.72 5.38 -23.25
C LEU A 595 6.18 5.32 -23.73
N ASN A 596 7.04 4.60 -23.02
CA ASN A 596 8.45 4.40 -23.36
C ASN A 596 8.67 3.18 -24.28
N ASP A 597 7.70 2.84 -25.13
CA ASP A 597 7.76 1.74 -26.09
C ASP A 597 8.19 0.41 -25.47
N GLY A 598 7.67 0.11 -24.27
CA GLY A 598 7.94 -1.12 -23.53
C GLY A 598 9.25 -1.11 -22.73
N ALA A 599 9.96 0.02 -22.65
CA ALA A 599 11.10 0.17 -21.73
C ALA A 599 10.63 0.67 -20.36
N ARG A 600 11.06 -0.03 -19.32
CA ARG A 600 11.01 0.44 -17.94
C ARG A 600 12.20 1.39 -17.72
N LEU A 601 11.88 2.68 -17.64
CA LEU A 601 12.83 3.71 -17.21
C LEU A 601 12.74 3.92 -15.70
N PRO A 602 13.83 4.34 -15.03
CA PRO A 602 13.77 4.74 -13.64
C PRO A 602 12.84 5.94 -13.47
N THR A 603 12.07 5.92 -12.39
CA THR A 603 11.30 7.07 -11.94
C THR A 603 12.11 7.81 -10.88
N VAL A 604 12.29 9.12 -11.07
CA VAL A 604 13.09 9.97 -10.19
C VAL A 604 12.24 11.08 -9.60
N ASP A 605 12.38 11.27 -8.29
CA ASP A 605 11.92 12.40 -7.49
C ASP A 605 13.11 13.21 -6.94
N LEU A 606 14.27 12.57 -6.77
CA LEU A 606 15.59 13.21 -6.59
C LEU A 606 16.47 12.99 -7.83
N GLN A 607 16.95 14.07 -8.43
CA GLN A 607 17.79 14.01 -9.63
C GLN A 607 19.28 14.04 -9.33
N ARG A 608 19.68 14.91 -8.40
CA ARG A 608 21.07 15.30 -8.15
C ARG A 608 21.27 15.63 -6.68
N LEU A 609 22.41 15.25 -6.14
CA LEU A 609 22.86 15.59 -4.79
C LEU A 609 24.22 16.26 -4.91
N ALA A 610 24.39 17.42 -4.30
CA ALA A 610 25.67 18.13 -4.21
C ALA A 610 26.09 18.19 -2.74
N PHE A 611 27.18 17.54 -2.39
CA PHE A 611 27.74 17.54 -1.05
C PHE A 611 28.88 18.54 -0.96
N ALA A 612 28.93 19.28 0.14
CA ALA A 612 30.06 20.12 0.55
C ALA A 612 30.57 21.05 -0.56
N THR A 613 29.63 21.71 -1.26
CA THR A 613 29.91 22.56 -2.42
C THR A 613 30.90 23.67 -2.05
N GLY A 614 31.97 23.84 -2.84
CA GLY A 614 33.02 24.83 -2.55
C GLY A 614 34.05 24.38 -1.51
N THR A 615 34.05 23.11 -1.11
CA THR A 615 35.06 22.52 -0.23
C THR A 615 35.92 21.47 -0.96
N PRO A 616 37.10 21.07 -0.45
CA PRO A 616 37.87 19.96 -1.00
C PRO A 616 37.16 18.60 -1.00
N TYR A 617 36.03 18.48 -0.29
CA TYR A 617 35.20 17.27 -0.21
C TYR A 617 33.99 17.32 -1.16
N GLU A 618 33.92 18.33 -2.03
CA GLU A 618 32.81 18.51 -2.96
C GLU A 618 32.56 17.24 -3.77
N THR A 619 31.34 16.70 -3.67
CA THR A 619 30.95 15.46 -4.34
C THR A 619 29.57 15.63 -4.95
N GLU A 620 29.45 15.32 -6.24
CA GLU A 620 28.18 15.33 -6.96
C GLU A 620 27.73 13.91 -7.27
N MET A 621 26.47 13.60 -6.94
CA MET A 621 25.85 12.32 -7.22
C MET A 621 24.61 12.53 -8.09
N THR A 622 24.43 11.69 -9.10
CA THR A 622 23.24 11.66 -9.96
C THR A 622 22.72 10.24 -10.09
N VAL A 623 21.41 10.10 -10.34
CA VAL A 623 20.82 8.78 -10.57
C VAL A 623 21.27 8.28 -11.94
N LYS A 624 21.96 7.13 -11.98
CA LYS A 624 22.29 6.42 -13.22
C LYS A 624 21.01 5.86 -13.83
N SER A 625 20.78 6.12 -15.11
CA SER A 625 19.69 5.49 -15.84
C SER A 625 20.11 4.16 -16.45
N GLU A 626 19.32 3.11 -16.22
CA GLU A 626 19.46 1.80 -16.84
C GLU A 626 18.09 1.35 -17.38
N PRO A 627 17.74 1.73 -18.62
CA PRO A 627 16.51 1.31 -19.27
C PRO A 627 16.44 -0.21 -19.43
N GLN A 628 15.36 -0.83 -19.00
CA GLN A 628 15.13 -2.27 -19.19
C GLN A 628 13.96 -2.50 -20.14
N ARG A 629 14.16 -3.21 -21.25
CA ARG A 629 13.07 -3.64 -22.13
C ARG A 629 12.26 -4.73 -21.41
N VAL A 630 10.99 -4.47 -21.15
CA VAL A 630 10.08 -5.40 -20.46
C VAL A 630 8.87 -5.78 -21.32
N LEU A 631 8.59 -5.05 -22.40
CA LEU A 631 7.59 -5.39 -23.40
C LEU A 631 8.14 -5.12 -24.81
N ALA A 632 7.65 -5.84 -25.81
CA ALA A 632 7.89 -5.49 -27.20
C ALA A 632 7.24 -4.13 -27.56
N PRO A 633 7.86 -3.30 -28.42
CA PRO A 633 7.29 -2.01 -28.84
C PRO A 633 5.88 -2.11 -29.44
N GLU A 634 5.60 -3.17 -30.21
CA GLU A 634 4.29 -3.47 -30.79
C GLU A 634 3.22 -3.71 -29.71
N VAL A 635 3.59 -4.40 -28.62
CA VAL A 635 2.69 -4.63 -27.48
C VAL A 635 2.38 -3.29 -26.80
N ALA A 636 3.41 -2.48 -26.52
CA ALA A 636 3.23 -1.17 -25.92
C ALA A 636 2.33 -0.25 -26.77
N ARG A 637 2.56 -0.18 -28.08
CA ARG A 637 1.72 0.59 -29.03
C ARG A 637 0.27 0.09 -29.04
N THR A 638 0.06 -1.23 -29.04
CA THR A 638 -1.28 -1.84 -29.03
C THR A 638 -2.04 -1.50 -27.75
N VAL A 639 -1.39 -1.58 -26.58
CA VAL A 639 -1.98 -1.22 -25.29
C VAL A 639 -2.26 0.29 -25.23
N ARG A 640 -1.34 1.13 -25.72
CA ARG A 640 -1.54 2.59 -25.78
C ARG A 640 -2.78 2.96 -26.58
N ARG A 641 -3.00 2.33 -27.75
CA ARG A 641 -4.22 2.52 -28.55
C ARG A 641 -5.47 2.07 -27.80
N ALA A 642 -5.43 0.91 -27.13
CA ALA A 642 -6.55 0.43 -26.33
C ALA A 642 -6.91 1.37 -25.16
N LEU A 643 -5.90 1.97 -24.51
CA LEU A 643 -6.09 2.99 -23.46
C LEU A 643 -6.73 4.28 -24.00
N ALA A 644 -6.36 4.71 -25.21
CA ALA A 644 -7.00 5.85 -25.87
C ALA A 644 -8.48 5.57 -26.20
N GLU A 645 -8.81 4.33 -26.60
CA GLU A 645 -10.20 3.93 -26.86
C GLU A 645 -11.12 4.02 -25.63
N VAL A 646 -10.60 3.80 -24.43
CA VAL A 646 -11.35 3.97 -23.17
C VAL A 646 -11.85 5.41 -23.00
N VAL A 647 -11.08 6.40 -23.49
CA VAL A 647 -11.48 7.82 -23.47
C VAL A 647 -12.32 8.15 -24.70
N ALA A 648 -12.00 7.63 -25.89
CA ALA A 648 -12.72 7.96 -27.11
C ALA A 648 -14.19 7.46 -27.12
N LYS A 649 -14.44 6.26 -26.59
CA LYS A 649 -15.77 5.61 -26.64
C LYS A 649 -16.17 4.85 -25.37
N GLY A 650 -15.29 4.80 -24.38
CA GLY A 650 -15.45 3.96 -23.20
C GLY A 650 -15.82 4.72 -21.92
N THR A 651 -15.44 4.11 -20.81
CA THR A 651 -15.76 4.58 -19.44
C THR A 651 -15.16 5.94 -19.05
N ALA A 652 -14.19 6.47 -19.80
CA ALA A 652 -13.54 7.76 -19.53
C ALA A 652 -13.92 8.87 -20.52
N SER A 653 -15.05 8.72 -21.23
CA SER A 653 -15.51 9.63 -22.29
C SER A 653 -15.70 11.11 -21.91
N ARG A 654 -15.73 11.43 -20.61
CA ARG A 654 -15.77 12.81 -20.09
C ARG A 654 -14.51 13.63 -20.40
N LEU A 655 -13.40 12.97 -20.70
CA LEU A 655 -12.10 13.60 -20.99
C LEU A 655 -11.84 13.85 -22.48
N ARG A 656 -12.80 13.53 -23.36
CA ARG A 656 -12.67 13.82 -24.79
C ARG A 656 -12.51 15.32 -25.01
N GLU A 657 -11.50 15.67 -25.79
CA GLU A 657 -11.24 17.04 -26.24
C GLU A 657 -11.01 18.06 -25.10
N VAL A 658 -10.65 17.59 -23.91
CA VAL A 658 -10.44 18.45 -22.72
C VAL A 658 -9.04 19.08 -22.70
N TYR A 659 -8.03 18.31 -23.07
CA TYR A 659 -6.62 18.71 -22.96
C TYR A 659 -6.07 19.16 -24.31
N GLN A 660 -5.32 20.27 -24.29
CA GLN A 660 -4.69 20.87 -25.47
C GLN A 660 -3.18 20.94 -25.26
N ALA A 661 -2.42 20.80 -26.35
CA ALA A 661 -0.99 21.00 -26.40
C ALA A 661 -0.64 22.50 -26.51
N SER A 662 0.65 22.82 -26.40
CA SER A 662 1.14 24.21 -26.48
C SER A 662 0.86 24.88 -27.83
N ASP A 663 0.72 24.09 -28.90
CA ASP A 663 0.38 24.55 -30.25
C ASP A 663 -1.14 24.68 -30.49
N GLY A 664 -1.97 24.45 -29.45
CA GLY A 664 -3.43 24.48 -29.53
C GLY A 664 -4.07 23.21 -30.10
N SER A 665 -3.28 22.21 -30.51
CA SER A 665 -3.80 20.91 -30.95
C SER A 665 -4.37 20.10 -29.78
N LEU A 666 -5.30 19.19 -30.07
CA LEU A 666 -5.83 18.31 -29.05
C LEU A 666 -4.79 17.29 -28.61
N LEU A 667 -4.60 17.22 -27.30
CA LEU A 667 -3.62 16.36 -26.67
C LEU A 667 -4.25 14.97 -26.50
N GLY A 668 -3.60 13.92 -27.03
CA GLY A 668 -4.14 12.56 -26.96
C GLY A 668 -4.26 12.07 -25.51
N VAL A 669 -5.46 11.75 -25.05
CA VAL A 669 -5.70 11.25 -23.68
C VAL A 669 -6.08 9.78 -23.74
N GLY A 670 -5.48 8.98 -22.87
CA GLY A 670 -5.84 7.58 -22.69
C GLY A 670 -5.68 7.15 -21.24
N GLY A 671 -6.35 6.08 -20.85
CA GLY A 671 -6.27 5.61 -19.47
C GLY A 671 -7.17 4.43 -19.18
N LYS A 672 -7.14 3.96 -17.94
CA LYS A 672 -8.03 2.93 -17.43
C LYS A 672 -8.66 3.32 -16.10
N THR A 673 -9.97 3.15 -16.06
CA THR A 673 -10.83 3.35 -14.90
C THR A 673 -10.91 2.09 -14.03
N GLY A 674 -11.05 2.27 -12.72
CA GLY A 674 -11.33 1.19 -11.78
C GLY A 674 -12.14 1.66 -10.57
N THR A 675 -13.17 0.90 -10.24
CA THR A 675 -13.95 1.08 -9.02
C THR A 675 -13.79 -0.18 -8.18
N GLY A 676 -13.35 -0.03 -6.93
CA GLY A 676 -13.27 -1.11 -5.94
C GLY A 676 -14.33 -0.93 -4.87
N ASP A 677 -15.03 -2.01 -4.55
CA ASP A 677 -15.94 -2.12 -3.40
C ASP A 677 -15.50 -3.36 -2.62
N ASN A 678 -14.69 -3.15 -1.58
CA ASN A 678 -14.02 -4.23 -0.87
C ASN A 678 -14.87 -4.66 0.33
N ARG A 679 -15.32 -5.91 0.31
CA ARG A 679 -16.19 -6.50 1.33
C ARG A 679 -15.74 -7.90 1.70
N PHE A 680 -15.89 -8.23 2.98
CA PHE A 680 -15.77 -9.59 3.48
C PHE A 680 -17.15 -10.22 3.60
N ASP A 681 -17.43 -11.15 2.70
CA ASP A 681 -18.66 -11.92 2.71
C ASP A 681 -18.41 -13.30 3.30
N GLN A 682 -19.31 -13.75 4.17
CA GLN A 682 -19.37 -15.14 4.63
C GLN A 682 -20.62 -15.80 4.08
N PHE A 683 -20.44 -16.94 3.44
CA PHE A 683 -21.52 -17.72 2.85
C PHE A 683 -21.77 -19.01 3.63
N ALA A 684 -23.04 -19.42 3.72
CA ALA A 684 -23.46 -20.73 4.18
C ALA A 684 -23.29 -21.77 3.08
N ALA A 685 -23.52 -23.04 3.44
CA ALA A 685 -23.75 -24.08 2.46
C ALA A 685 -24.83 -23.65 1.44
N GLY A 686 -24.60 -23.95 0.16
CA GLY A 686 -25.50 -23.54 -0.93
C GLY A 686 -25.36 -22.09 -1.41
N GLY A 687 -24.36 -21.33 -0.93
CA GLY A 687 -24.06 -19.99 -1.44
C GLY A 687 -24.92 -18.87 -0.86
N ARG A 688 -25.66 -19.13 0.22
CA ARG A 688 -26.46 -18.09 0.91
C ARG A 688 -25.56 -17.18 1.74
N LEU A 689 -25.60 -15.87 1.51
CA LEU A 689 -24.88 -14.88 2.30
C LEU A 689 -25.35 -14.90 3.78
N ILE A 690 -24.42 -15.04 4.72
CA ILE A 690 -24.65 -15.04 6.17
C ILE A 690 -24.30 -13.67 6.77
N SER A 691 -23.16 -13.10 6.36
CA SER A 691 -22.72 -11.80 6.85
C SER A 691 -21.88 -11.12 5.79
N GLU A 692 -21.96 -9.81 5.78
CA GLU A 692 -21.17 -8.91 4.92
C GLU A 692 -20.50 -7.88 5.81
N ARG A 693 -19.24 -7.58 5.53
CA ARG A 693 -18.49 -6.53 6.23
C ARG A 693 -17.74 -5.67 5.23
N VAL A 694 -18.16 -4.41 5.09
CA VAL A 694 -17.49 -3.42 4.24
C VAL A 694 -16.13 -3.05 4.81
N VAL A 695 -15.13 -3.00 3.94
CA VAL A 695 -13.73 -2.70 4.26
C VAL A 695 -13.34 -1.32 3.76
N ASP A 696 -13.57 -1.05 2.48
CA ASP A 696 -13.23 0.22 1.83
C ASP A 696 -13.90 0.35 0.46
N ARG A 697 -13.93 1.57 -0.08
CA ARG A 697 -14.31 1.86 -1.46
C ARG A 697 -13.25 2.72 -2.14
N THR A 698 -12.92 2.39 -3.39
CA THR A 698 -11.96 3.14 -4.21
C THR A 698 -12.54 3.53 -5.56
N ALA A 699 -12.11 4.67 -6.08
CA ALA A 699 -12.29 5.06 -7.48
C ALA A 699 -10.94 5.56 -8.01
N THR A 700 -10.42 4.90 -9.04
CA THR A 700 -9.11 5.22 -9.59
C THR A 700 -9.18 5.41 -11.10
N PHE A 701 -8.40 6.36 -11.60
CA PHE A 701 -8.12 6.53 -13.00
C PHE A 701 -6.60 6.62 -13.20
N VAL A 702 -6.03 5.66 -13.91
CA VAL A 702 -4.63 5.69 -14.36
C VAL A 702 -4.61 6.17 -15.81
N PHE A 703 -3.73 7.11 -16.15
CA PHE A 703 -3.85 7.84 -17.41
C PHE A 703 -2.51 8.29 -18.00
N PHE A 704 -2.54 8.63 -19.29
CA PHE A 704 -1.56 9.48 -19.95
C PHE A 704 -2.24 10.71 -20.56
N LEU A 705 -1.50 11.80 -20.59
CA LEU A 705 -1.76 13.02 -21.35
C LEU A 705 -0.63 13.15 -22.37
N GLY A 706 -0.94 12.76 -23.60
CA GLY A 706 -0.10 12.97 -24.78
C GLY A 706 1.02 11.95 -24.82
N ASP A 707 2.20 12.41 -25.23
CA ASP A 707 3.41 11.59 -25.20
C ASP A 707 4.26 11.83 -23.94
N ARG A 708 3.95 12.88 -23.17
CA ARG A 708 4.82 13.40 -22.11
C ARG A 708 4.34 13.08 -20.71
N PHE A 709 3.06 13.25 -20.39
CA PHE A 709 2.61 13.18 -19.01
C PHE A 709 1.79 11.93 -18.74
N PHE A 710 1.92 11.38 -17.55
CA PHE A 710 1.13 10.23 -17.12
C PHE A 710 1.01 10.18 -15.61
N GLY A 711 0.01 9.48 -15.08
CA GLY A 711 -0.26 9.54 -13.66
C GLY A 711 -1.47 8.76 -13.21
N THR A 712 -1.86 9.02 -11.97
CA THR A 712 -3.04 8.42 -11.33
C THR A 712 -3.80 9.44 -10.50
N ILE A 713 -5.13 9.33 -10.55
CA ILE A 713 -6.02 9.95 -9.57
C ILE A 713 -6.75 8.84 -8.83
N THR A 714 -6.76 8.91 -7.49
CA THR A 714 -7.47 7.95 -6.63
C THR A 714 -8.34 8.69 -5.61
N ALA A 715 -9.59 8.27 -5.49
CA ALA A 715 -10.50 8.59 -4.40
C ALA A 715 -10.65 7.36 -3.51
N TYR A 716 -10.58 7.53 -2.19
CA TYR A 716 -10.56 6.44 -1.22
C TYR A 716 -11.42 6.76 0.01
N VAL A 717 -12.27 5.81 0.41
CA VAL A 717 -13.01 5.85 1.68
C VAL A 717 -12.68 4.59 2.49
N PRO A 718 -12.02 4.72 3.66
CA PRO A 718 -11.74 3.58 4.53
C PRO A 718 -12.93 3.22 5.43
N GLY A 719 -13.00 1.95 5.79
CA GLY A 719 -13.84 1.43 6.87
C GLY A 719 -15.31 1.27 6.51
N ALA A 720 -16.12 0.94 7.53
CA ALA A 720 -17.54 0.63 7.37
C ALA A 720 -18.36 1.79 6.79
N ILE A 721 -17.90 3.04 6.94
CA ILE A 721 -18.57 4.22 6.36
C ILE A 721 -18.59 4.20 4.83
N ALA A 722 -17.69 3.44 4.19
CA ALA A 722 -17.66 3.28 2.74
C ALA A 722 -18.96 2.66 2.19
N ALA A 723 -19.74 1.97 3.04
CA ALA A 723 -21.06 1.43 2.69
C ALA A 723 -22.05 2.52 2.23
N ASN A 724 -21.85 3.77 2.67
CA ASN A 724 -22.73 4.89 2.32
C ASN A 724 -22.38 5.52 0.96
N TYR A 725 -21.25 5.16 0.35
CA TYR A 725 -20.73 5.80 -0.86
C TYR A 725 -21.00 4.96 -2.11
N HIS A 726 -21.52 5.60 -3.14
CA HIS A 726 -21.94 4.91 -4.38
C HIS A 726 -21.22 5.40 -5.65
N PHE A 727 -20.27 6.33 -5.51
CA PHE A 727 -19.50 6.84 -6.65
C PHE A 727 -18.78 5.73 -7.41
N THR A 728 -18.53 5.94 -8.70
CA THR A 728 -17.67 5.08 -9.52
C THR A 728 -16.38 5.83 -9.89
N SER A 729 -15.48 5.17 -10.62
CA SER A 729 -14.31 5.77 -11.26
C SER A 729 -14.60 7.01 -12.13
N ALA A 730 -15.87 7.25 -12.51
CA ALA A 730 -16.28 8.50 -13.13
C ALA A 730 -15.85 9.73 -12.32
N ILE A 731 -15.78 9.62 -10.99
CA ILE A 731 -15.39 10.73 -10.10
C ILE A 731 -13.91 11.09 -10.24
N ALA A 732 -13.02 10.11 -10.40
CA ALA A 732 -11.60 10.33 -10.64
C ALA A 732 -11.35 10.93 -12.03
N VAL A 733 -12.11 10.47 -13.04
CA VAL A 733 -12.10 11.04 -14.40
C VAL A 733 -12.59 12.49 -14.40
N GLN A 734 -13.66 12.78 -13.66
CA GLN A 734 -14.21 14.12 -13.52
C GLN A 734 -13.26 15.06 -12.77
N LEU A 735 -12.55 14.57 -11.74
CA LEU A 735 -11.53 15.37 -11.07
C LEU A 735 -10.39 15.71 -12.03
N LEU A 736 -9.91 14.76 -12.84
CA LEU A 736 -8.89 15.05 -13.85
C LEU A 736 -9.38 16.13 -14.83
N LYS A 737 -10.65 16.13 -15.21
CA LYS A 737 -11.23 17.20 -16.04
C LYS A 737 -11.21 18.54 -15.30
N ALA A 738 -11.63 18.56 -14.04
CA ALA A 738 -11.76 19.77 -13.24
C ALA A 738 -10.41 20.45 -12.94
N ILE A 739 -9.33 19.68 -12.78
CA ILE A 739 -7.98 20.22 -12.52
C ILE A 739 -7.21 20.62 -13.78
N GLN A 740 -7.79 20.48 -14.98
CA GLN A 740 -7.12 20.83 -16.23
C GLN A 740 -6.50 22.26 -16.20
N PRO A 741 -7.19 23.32 -15.73
CA PRO A 741 -6.61 24.66 -15.68
C PRO A 741 -5.38 24.76 -14.76
N GLN A 742 -5.32 23.92 -13.71
CA GLN A 742 -4.22 23.90 -12.76
C GLN A 742 -2.98 23.17 -13.32
N LEU A 743 -3.19 22.20 -14.20
CA LEU A 743 -2.14 21.46 -14.89
C LEU A 743 -1.64 22.18 -16.15
N GLU A 744 -2.48 22.98 -16.79
CA GLU A 744 -2.20 23.63 -18.08
C GLU A 744 -0.84 24.37 -18.14
N PRO A 745 -0.42 25.17 -17.15
CA PRO A 745 0.89 25.81 -17.18
C PRO A 745 2.06 24.81 -17.26
N LEU A 746 1.95 23.66 -16.57
CA LEU A 746 2.97 22.61 -16.61
C LEU A 746 2.92 21.86 -17.95
N LEU A 747 1.73 21.52 -18.44
CA LEU A 747 1.56 20.78 -19.70
C LEU A 747 2.07 21.57 -20.91
N ARG A 748 1.91 22.90 -20.92
CA ARG A 748 2.39 23.78 -21.98
C ARG A 748 3.87 24.16 -21.82
N SER A 749 4.48 23.88 -20.68
CA SER A 749 5.90 24.15 -20.46
C SER A 749 6.77 23.23 -21.31
N PRO A 750 7.93 23.70 -21.79
CA PRO A 750 8.87 22.85 -22.52
C PRO A 750 9.36 21.70 -21.62
N PRO A 751 9.72 20.55 -22.21
CA PRO A 751 10.31 19.45 -21.46
C PRO A 751 11.45 19.95 -20.60
N THR A 752 11.37 19.70 -19.29
CA THR A 752 12.37 20.17 -18.33
C THR A 752 13.16 18.97 -17.83
N GLU A 753 14.23 18.61 -18.52
CA GLU A 753 15.08 17.46 -18.13
C GLU A 753 15.97 17.77 -16.92
N VAL A 754 16.04 19.02 -16.47
CA VAL A 754 16.91 19.46 -15.37
C VAL A 754 16.09 20.14 -14.28
N ALA A 755 16.20 19.66 -13.05
CA ALA A 755 15.70 20.33 -11.85
C ALA A 755 16.29 21.75 -11.78
N ARG A 756 15.41 22.77 -11.85
CA ARG A 756 15.82 24.18 -11.99
C ARG A 756 16.29 24.83 -10.69
N ALA A 757 15.93 24.26 -9.54
CA ALA A 757 16.24 24.82 -8.24
C ALA A 757 16.56 23.71 -7.22
N PRO A 758 17.47 23.97 -6.26
CA PRO A 758 17.60 23.11 -5.10
C PRO A 758 16.27 23.07 -4.35
N PHE A 759 15.99 21.92 -3.74
CA PHE A 759 14.81 21.76 -2.92
C PHE A 759 15.04 22.50 -1.59
N ASP A 760 14.23 23.51 -1.29
CA ASP A 760 14.38 24.33 -0.08
C ASP A 760 13.83 23.59 1.14
N ALA A 761 14.73 23.29 2.09
CA ALA A 761 14.41 22.62 3.34
C ALA A 761 14.10 23.60 4.47
N SER A 762 14.10 24.92 4.23
CA SER A 762 13.90 25.90 5.28
C SER A 762 12.58 25.66 6.02
N LEU A 763 12.66 25.47 7.33
CA LEU A 763 11.53 25.61 8.23
C LEU A 763 10.85 26.96 7.91
N PRO A 764 9.53 27.01 7.72
CA PRO A 764 8.88 28.27 7.39
C PRO A 764 9.11 29.27 8.53
N MET A 765 9.83 30.35 8.24
CA MET A 765 9.67 31.60 8.98
C MET A 765 8.27 32.13 8.70
N PRO A 766 7.54 32.63 9.72
CA PRO A 766 6.13 32.96 9.55
C PRO A 766 5.95 34.12 8.58
N ALA A 767 5.17 33.89 7.51
CA ALA A 767 4.38 34.93 6.89
C ALA A 767 3.09 35.09 7.70
N GLU A 768 2.75 36.32 8.06
CA GLU A 768 1.55 36.68 8.81
C GLU A 768 0.27 36.13 8.14
N ARG A 769 -0.52 35.35 8.88
CA ARG A 769 -1.97 35.20 8.63
C ARG A 769 -2.75 35.11 9.92
N GLU A 770 -3.71 36.00 10.06
CA GLU A 770 -4.73 36.05 11.11
C GLU A 770 -5.68 34.84 11.05
N GLY A 771 -5.92 34.25 12.22
CA GLY A 771 -7.20 33.69 12.66
C GLY A 771 -7.92 32.67 11.79
N ALA A 772 -7.68 31.38 12.01
CA ALA A 772 -8.71 30.33 11.92
C ALA A 772 -8.30 29.09 12.73
N GLU A 773 -9.02 28.79 13.81
CA GLU A 773 -8.92 27.51 14.53
C GLU A 773 -9.52 26.38 13.68
N VAL A 774 -8.78 25.28 13.51
CA VAL A 774 -9.27 24.02 12.93
C VAL A 774 -9.24 22.94 14.03
N PRO A 775 -10.32 22.18 14.24
CA PRO A 775 -10.37 21.19 15.31
C PRO A 775 -9.52 19.96 14.99
N ILE A 776 -8.66 19.58 15.93
CA ILE A 776 -7.84 18.37 15.92
C ILE A 776 -8.74 17.17 16.21
N ALA A 777 -8.81 16.20 15.29
CA ALA A 777 -9.47 14.92 15.53
C ALA A 777 -8.58 13.97 16.36
N PRO A 778 -9.14 13.15 17.25
CA PRO A 778 -8.35 12.24 18.09
C PRO A 778 -7.77 11.07 17.28
N PRO A 779 -6.66 10.46 17.73
CA PRO A 779 -5.98 9.38 17.02
C PRO A 779 -6.86 8.12 16.92
N MET A 780 -6.87 7.50 15.73
CA MET A 780 -7.52 6.21 15.50
C MET A 780 -6.80 5.08 16.24
N ALA A 781 -7.45 4.53 17.26
CA ALA A 781 -7.05 3.26 17.87
C ALA A 781 -7.27 2.10 16.88
N ALA A 782 -6.25 1.27 16.69
CA ALA A 782 -6.35 0.02 15.95
C ALA A 782 -7.26 -0.97 16.69
N VAL A 783 -8.49 -1.17 16.20
CA VAL A 783 -9.45 -2.13 16.78
C VAL A 783 -9.24 -3.51 16.14
N LEU A 784 -8.36 -4.30 16.77
CA LEU A 784 -8.29 -5.74 16.61
C LEU A 784 -9.32 -6.38 17.56
N ASN A 785 -10.48 -6.80 17.06
CA ASN A 785 -11.25 -8.00 17.51
C ASN A 785 -12.64 -8.06 16.82
N PRO A 786 -13.03 -9.18 16.19
CA PRO A 786 -14.42 -9.45 15.83
C PRO A 786 -15.20 -10.13 16.98
N PRO A 787 -16.54 -9.94 17.08
CA PRO A 787 -17.40 -10.61 18.05
C PRO A 787 -17.60 -12.11 17.71
N PRO A 788 -18.10 -12.94 18.66
CA PRO A 788 -18.17 -14.39 18.50
C PRO A 788 -19.20 -14.83 17.43
N PRO A 789 -18.95 -15.93 16.70
CA PRO A 789 -19.89 -16.44 15.70
C PRO A 789 -21.08 -17.15 16.36
N GLN A 790 -22.29 -16.72 16.00
CA GLN A 790 -23.52 -17.47 16.23
C GLN A 790 -23.62 -18.64 15.23
N ARG A 791 -24.26 -19.71 15.71
CA ARG A 791 -24.40 -21.05 15.12
C ARG A 791 -24.78 -21.08 13.63
N ALA A 792 -24.09 -21.92 12.85
CA ALA A 792 -24.61 -22.48 11.61
C ALA A 792 -24.44 -24.01 11.62
N ALA A 793 -25.55 -24.72 11.45
CA ALA A 793 -25.61 -26.17 11.39
C ALA A 793 -24.92 -26.67 10.11
N ILE A 794 -23.88 -27.50 10.28
CA ILE A 794 -23.24 -28.27 9.21
C ILE A 794 -24.04 -29.56 9.08
N ASP A 795 -24.87 -29.70 8.05
CA ASP A 795 -25.41 -30.99 7.65
C ASP A 795 -24.41 -31.73 6.76
N HIS A 796 -23.98 -32.88 7.26
CA HIS A 796 -23.41 -33.95 6.45
C HIS A 796 -24.55 -34.80 5.93
N ASN A 797 -24.74 -34.84 4.61
CA ASN A 797 -25.21 -36.04 3.92
C ASN A 797 -24.83 -36.01 2.44
N GLY A 798 -24.68 -37.22 1.89
CA GLY A 798 -23.98 -37.55 0.65
C GLY A 798 -24.53 -36.96 -0.65
N GLY A 799 -23.63 -36.91 -1.63
CA GLY A 799 -23.82 -36.47 -3.02
C GLY A 799 -22.46 -36.31 -3.69
#